data_AF-A0A2G2XFE4-F1
#
_entry.id   AF-A0A2G2XFE4-F1
#
_cell.length_a   1.000
_cell.length_b   1.000
_cell.length_c   1.000
_cell.angle_alpha   90.00
_cell.angle_beta   90.00
_cell.angle_gamma   90.00
#
_symmetry.space_group_name_H-M   'P 1'
#
loop_
_entity.id
_entity.type
_entity.pdbx_description
1 polymer ?
#
loop_
_entity_poly.entity_id
_entity_poly.type
_entity_poly.pdbx_seq_one_letter_code
_entity_poly.pdbx_strand_id
1 'polypeptide(L)'
;MRSIQRLRFLSSPSLLSRSLHFTSSSSSTPSDTQIAPTTASTSLTQEELTQINLLIPRLCSSNHLKEAANLITTAFLTNPSLESLSLSIFIHRLSLEPDLTQPMYFLNRLKYNPKTQSFLLPICKMLVSLYFREREGKKALKIFHWVSRDDFPCVVDYGLCAILVNGFCKSDMVVEGLRVLRMMVVGKLKAGDEVRMWVYRGLLREARIREAQEVNEALKDVENGDKGNEEVVVLLDGLLHKNLSLSPPLAGWWLEVYGDAGYFEQNSEAQNSINMLQKSSLSLKHGLQKHPILVCNSNERSRHLRVCASANGAATSSTLEAYDSSPSPSSFPLFTPPSQPQDTPASQLELADPDFYKIGYVRSFRAYGIEFREGPDGYGVFASKDVEPLRRARVIMEIPLELMLTISKKLPWMFFPDIIPVGHPIFDIINSTNPETDSDLRLACLLLYAFDCKDNFWQLYGDFLPSADECTSFLLATEEDLLELQDEKLASTMREQQHRALEFWEKNWHSAVPLKIKRLARDPERFIWAMSIAQSRCINLQTRIGALIQDANMLVPYADMMNHSFQPNCFFHWRFKDRMLEVMINAGQRIKKGDEMTVDYMAGQKNDFFMQRYGFSSPVNPWDVINFTGDAKIHLDTFLSVFNISGLPGEYYHNSRLSNDGDGFVDGAIIAAARTLPTWSDGDLPPIPSLERKAVKELQEECHQMLAEFPTTSDEDQKILDSMPECRRTFEAAIKYRLHRKLLIEKVIQALDIYQDRILF
;
A
#
# COMPACT_ATOMS: atom_id res chain seq x y z
N MET A 1 16.28 19.38 -51.11
CA MET A 1 17.52 20.17 -50.87
C MET A 1 17.45 21.63 -51.35
N ARG A 2 16.60 22.04 -52.32
CA ARG A 2 16.47 23.46 -52.71
C ARG A 2 15.62 24.33 -51.76
N SER A 3 14.67 23.75 -51.04
CA SER A 3 13.83 24.46 -50.04
C SER A 3 14.57 24.81 -48.72
N ILE A 4 15.73 24.19 -48.46
CA ILE A 4 16.58 24.48 -47.29
C ILE A 4 17.45 25.74 -47.50
N GLN A 5 17.67 26.17 -48.74
CA GLN A 5 18.50 27.35 -49.03
C GLN A 5 17.81 28.68 -48.68
N ARG A 6 16.46 28.76 -48.74
CA ARG A 6 15.73 29.96 -48.30
C ARG A 6 15.79 30.19 -46.79
N LEU A 7 15.97 29.13 -46.00
CA LEU A 7 15.96 29.18 -44.54
C LEU A 7 17.34 29.51 -43.92
N ARG A 8 18.44 29.35 -44.68
CA ARG A 8 19.80 29.72 -44.23
C ARG A 8 20.06 31.24 -44.16
N PHE A 9 19.27 32.05 -44.87
CA PHE A 9 19.44 33.51 -44.90
C PHE A 9 18.95 34.24 -43.64
N LEU A 10 18.27 33.54 -42.71
CA LEU A 10 17.72 34.14 -41.48
C LEU A 10 18.58 33.89 -40.23
N SER A 11 19.70 33.18 -40.36
CA SER A 11 20.59 32.81 -39.24
C SER A 11 22.04 33.15 -39.57
N SER A 12 22.48 34.37 -39.28
CA SER A 12 23.90 34.73 -39.26
C SER A 12 24.15 35.82 -38.21
N PRO A 13 24.94 35.56 -37.15
CA PRO A 13 25.42 36.59 -36.22
C PRO A 13 26.82 37.07 -36.66
N SER A 14 27.00 38.36 -36.92
CA SER A 14 28.33 38.95 -37.15
C SER A 14 28.83 39.68 -35.89
N LEU A 15 29.86 39.12 -35.26
CA LEU A 15 30.62 39.72 -34.16
C LEU A 15 31.67 40.75 -34.67
N LEU A 16 32.01 41.66 -33.78
CA LEU A 16 32.85 42.84 -33.94
C LEU A 16 34.35 42.58 -34.16
N SER A 17 34.92 43.51 -34.93
CA SER A 17 36.28 44.09 -34.85
C SER A 17 37.48 43.41 -35.53
N ARG A 18 37.96 44.14 -36.57
CA ARG A 18 39.35 44.47 -36.95
C ARG A 18 40.41 43.36 -36.85
N SER A 19 41.06 43.05 -37.98
CA SER A 19 42.20 43.80 -38.52
C SER A 19 42.81 43.15 -39.78
N LEU A 20 43.07 44.03 -40.76
CA LEU A 20 44.20 44.09 -41.69
C LEU A 20 44.35 43.08 -42.86
N HIS A 21 44.22 43.70 -44.04
CA HIS A 21 44.98 43.54 -45.28
C HIS A 21 44.90 42.20 -46.04
N PHE A 22 44.14 42.24 -47.14
CA PHE A 22 44.51 41.54 -48.37
C PHE A 22 44.71 42.53 -49.50
N THR A 23 45.83 42.35 -50.19
CA THR A 23 46.30 43.06 -51.37
C THR A 23 45.48 42.71 -52.61
N SER A 24 45.57 43.64 -53.56
CA SER A 24 44.92 43.79 -54.86
C SER A 24 44.90 42.57 -55.79
N SER A 25 43.85 42.46 -56.60
CA SER A 25 43.85 42.64 -58.08
C SER A 25 42.55 42.06 -58.65
N SER A 26 41.56 42.89 -58.97
CA SER A 26 41.30 43.53 -60.28
C SER A 26 40.74 42.57 -61.35
N SER A 27 39.46 42.71 -61.68
CA SER A 27 39.00 43.02 -63.05
C SER A 27 37.52 43.41 -63.12
N SER A 28 37.33 44.68 -63.53
CA SER A 28 36.26 45.25 -64.37
C SER A 28 34.77 45.03 -64.05
N THR A 29 34.18 46.08 -63.49
CA THR A 29 32.79 46.59 -63.60
C THR A 29 32.58 47.39 -64.92
N PRO A 30 31.45 48.08 -65.19
CA PRO A 30 30.00 47.86 -64.91
C PRO A 30 29.08 48.20 -66.11
N SER A 31 27.76 47.94 -66.01
CA SER A 31 26.73 49.01 -66.16
C SER A 31 25.31 48.53 -65.80
N ASP A 32 24.73 49.23 -64.83
CA ASP A 32 23.35 49.60 -64.57
C ASP A 32 22.17 48.65 -64.88
N THR A 33 21.43 48.27 -63.82
CA THR A 33 20.02 48.68 -63.70
C THR A 33 19.56 48.64 -62.24
N GLN A 34 18.91 49.71 -61.79
CA GLN A 34 18.10 49.74 -60.56
C GLN A 34 16.96 48.73 -60.65
N ILE A 35 16.82 47.85 -59.66
CA ILE A 35 15.58 47.11 -59.40
C ILE A 35 15.18 47.37 -57.94
N ALA A 36 13.96 47.89 -57.77
CA ALA A 36 13.31 48.16 -56.50
C ALA A 36 13.19 46.88 -55.63
N PRO A 37 13.25 46.98 -54.29
CA PRO A 37 13.07 45.82 -53.43
C PRO A 37 11.58 45.46 -53.36
N THR A 38 11.17 44.46 -54.14
CA THR A 38 9.89 43.76 -53.96
C THR A 38 9.86 43.06 -52.60
N THR A 39 8.97 43.50 -51.73
CA THR A 39 8.58 42.84 -50.47
C THR A 39 7.90 41.50 -50.76
N ALA A 40 8.69 40.44 -50.89
CA ALA A 40 8.15 39.08 -51.02
C ALA A 40 7.66 38.56 -49.65
N SER A 41 6.40 38.17 -49.59
CA SER A 41 5.76 37.54 -48.43
C SER A 41 6.41 36.20 -48.10
N THR A 42 7.07 36.12 -46.94
CA THR A 42 7.77 34.93 -46.42
C THR A 42 6.82 33.97 -45.70
N SER A 43 5.96 33.26 -46.45
CA SER A 43 5.13 32.15 -45.92
C SER A 43 5.54 30.82 -46.55
N LEU A 44 5.58 29.74 -45.77
CA LEU A 44 5.85 28.38 -46.27
C LEU A 44 4.76 27.94 -47.26
N THR A 45 5.15 27.28 -48.35
CA THR A 45 4.19 26.65 -49.27
C THR A 45 3.64 25.34 -48.70
N GLN A 46 2.47 24.90 -49.18
CA GLN A 46 1.84 23.64 -48.72
C GLN A 46 2.72 22.41 -48.99
N GLU A 47 3.45 22.40 -50.10
CA GLU A 47 4.42 21.36 -50.44
C GLU A 47 5.57 21.32 -49.41
N GLU A 48 6.11 22.48 -49.03
CA GLU A 48 7.18 22.60 -48.02
C GLU A 48 6.71 22.16 -46.63
N LEU A 49 5.50 22.54 -46.22
CA LEU A 49 4.90 22.07 -44.95
C LEU A 49 4.71 20.56 -44.92
N THR A 50 4.27 19.97 -46.03
CA THR A 50 4.10 18.51 -46.15
C THR A 50 5.45 17.79 -46.00
N GLN A 51 6.51 18.29 -46.65
CA GLN A 51 7.85 17.74 -46.52
C GLN A 51 8.41 17.87 -45.09
N ILE A 52 8.18 19.00 -44.43
CA ILE A 52 8.58 19.22 -43.02
C ILE A 52 7.87 18.20 -42.11
N ASN A 53 6.57 18.00 -42.27
CA ASN A 53 5.79 17.06 -41.46
C ASN A 53 6.15 15.58 -41.69
N LEU A 54 6.62 15.21 -42.88
CA LEU A 54 7.15 13.87 -43.14
C LEU A 54 8.54 13.66 -42.52
N LEU A 55 9.34 14.73 -42.41
CA LEU A 55 10.72 14.66 -41.89
C LEU A 55 10.79 14.67 -40.37
N ILE A 56 9.93 15.43 -39.68
CA ILE A 56 9.96 15.57 -38.21
C ILE A 56 9.86 14.19 -37.50
N PRO A 57 8.89 13.31 -37.81
CA PRO A 57 8.80 11.99 -37.17
C PRO A 57 10.02 11.11 -37.46
N ARG A 58 10.55 11.16 -38.69
CA ARG A 58 11.74 10.38 -39.07
C ARG A 58 12.98 10.79 -38.28
N LEU A 59 13.18 12.10 -38.11
CA LEU A 59 14.28 12.62 -37.28
C LEU A 59 14.11 12.23 -35.80
N CYS A 60 12.87 12.19 -35.30
CA CYS A 60 12.57 11.72 -33.95
C CYS A 60 12.90 10.23 -33.77
N SER A 61 12.50 9.37 -34.72
CA SER A 61 12.78 7.93 -34.68
C SER A 61 14.27 7.60 -34.80
N SER A 62 15.04 8.43 -35.51
CA SER A 62 16.49 8.28 -35.67
C SER A 62 17.31 9.02 -34.59
N ASN A 63 16.68 9.52 -33.52
CA ASN A 63 17.32 10.23 -32.42
C ASN A 63 18.07 11.54 -32.79
N HIS A 64 17.68 12.19 -33.89
CA HIS A 64 18.24 13.46 -34.36
C HIS A 64 17.39 14.65 -33.85
N LEU A 65 17.28 14.76 -32.51
CA LEU A 65 16.37 15.69 -31.85
C LEU A 65 16.79 17.17 -31.99
N LYS A 66 18.09 17.47 -32.07
CA LYS A 66 18.59 18.83 -32.28
C LYS A 66 18.30 19.32 -33.70
N GLU A 67 18.42 18.45 -34.68
CA GLU A 67 18.11 18.72 -36.08
C GLU A 67 16.61 18.94 -36.27
N ALA A 68 15.77 18.11 -35.63
CA ALA A 68 14.33 18.32 -35.58
C ALA A 68 13.95 19.65 -34.91
N ALA A 69 14.58 19.97 -33.75
CA ALA A 69 14.40 21.24 -33.06
C ALA A 69 14.76 22.43 -33.97
N ASN A 70 15.90 22.36 -34.68
CA ASN A 70 16.34 23.39 -35.61
C ASN A 70 15.34 23.57 -36.76
N LEU A 71 14.90 22.47 -37.38
CA LEU A 71 13.93 22.51 -38.46
C LEU A 71 12.62 23.19 -38.03
N ILE A 72 12.13 22.84 -36.85
CA ILE A 72 10.90 23.41 -36.27
C ILE A 72 11.08 24.89 -35.92
N THR A 73 12.17 25.26 -35.23
CA THR A 73 12.48 26.68 -34.93
C THR A 73 12.55 27.51 -36.20
N THR A 74 13.16 26.96 -37.26
CA THR A 74 13.31 27.64 -38.54
C THR A 74 11.99 27.73 -39.31
N ALA A 75 11.13 26.72 -39.23
CA ALA A 75 9.77 26.79 -39.76
C ALA A 75 8.94 27.87 -39.06
N PHE A 76 9.06 27.99 -37.73
CA PHE A 76 8.37 29.03 -36.95
C PHE A 76 8.74 30.46 -37.33
N LEU A 77 9.89 30.72 -37.95
CA LEU A 77 10.25 32.05 -38.45
C LEU A 77 9.31 32.58 -39.55
N THR A 78 8.54 31.68 -40.17
CA THR A 78 7.52 32.02 -41.17
C THR A 78 6.11 32.20 -40.58
N ASN A 79 5.99 32.11 -39.26
CA ASN A 79 4.75 32.20 -38.49
C ASN A 79 3.62 31.26 -38.99
N PRO A 80 3.86 29.94 -39.12
CA PRO A 80 2.84 28.98 -39.52
C PRO A 80 1.81 28.76 -38.40
N SER A 81 0.63 28.23 -38.73
CA SER A 81 -0.34 27.82 -37.70
C SER A 81 0.20 26.61 -36.92
N LEU A 82 -0.07 26.55 -35.61
CA LEU A 82 0.46 25.49 -34.73
C LEU A 82 0.04 24.08 -35.19
N GLU A 83 -1.17 23.96 -35.74
CA GLU A 83 -1.77 22.72 -36.24
C GLU A 83 -1.18 22.25 -37.58
N SER A 84 -0.53 23.16 -38.32
CA SER A 84 0.09 22.81 -39.62
C SER A 84 1.40 22.05 -39.48
N LEU A 85 1.94 21.88 -38.26
CA LEU A 85 3.17 21.17 -37.99
C LEU A 85 2.94 19.95 -37.08
N SER A 86 3.65 18.84 -37.32
CA SER A 86 3.61 17.61 -36.50
C SER A 86 4.32 17.75 -35.15
N LEU A 87 3.98 18.81 -34.40
CA LEU A 87 4.60 19.17 -33.13
C LEU A 87 4.29 18.16 -32.02
N SER A 88 3.10 17.56 -32.02
CA SER A 88 2.70 16.59 -30.99
C SER A 88 3.66 15.39 -30.90
N ILE A 89 4.10 14.86 -32.04
CA ILE A 89 5.04 13.73 -32.13
C ILE A 89 6.42 14.14 -31.59
N PHE A 90 6.90 15.31 -32.00
CA PHE A 90 8.19 15.83 -31.55
C PHE A 90 8.21 16.13 -30.05
N ILE A 91 7.16 16.82 -29.55
CA ILE A 91 7.03 17.19 -28.14
C ILE A 91 6.86 15.95 -27.24
N HIS A 92 6.14 14.92 -27.70
CA HIS A 92 6.07 13.62 -27.02
C HIS A 92 7.41 12.88 -27.00
N ARG A 93 8.18 12.91 -28.10
CA ARG A 93 9.54 12.34 -28.08
C ARG A 93 10.46 13.11 -27.12
N LEU A 94 10.35 14.44 -27.08
CA LEU A 94 11.10 15.27 -26.13
C LEU A 94 10.72 15.01 -24.66
N SER A 95 9.44 14.72 -24.34
CA SER A 95 9.05 14.46 -22.95
C SER A 95 9.67 13.17 -22.39
N LEU A 96 9.86 12.19 -23.27
CA LEU A 96 10.44 10.88 -22.96
C LEU A 96 11.97 10.90 -22.83
N GLU A 97 12.64 12.04 -22.98
CA GLU A 97 14.09 12.15 -22.74
C GLU A 97 14.41 12.00 -21.24
N PRO A 98 15.53 11.34 -20.88
CA PRO A 98 15.87 11.06 -19.48
C PRO A 98 16.15 12.35 -18.69
N ASP A 99 16.73 13.35 -19.35
CA ASP A 99 17.04 14.66 -18.77
C ASP A 99 16.40 15.80 -19.56
N LEU A 100 16.54 17.02 -19.05
CA LEU A 100 15.94 18.22 -19.65
C LEU A 100 16.84 18.91 -20.68
N THR A 101 17.95 18.29 -21.09
CA THR A 101 18.94 18.92 -21.99
C THR A 101 18.32 19.25 -23.35
N GLN A 102 17.62 18.30 -23.99
CA GLN A 102 17.01 18.54 -25.31
C GLN A 102 15.75 19.42 -25.22
N PRO A 103 14.82 19.21 -24.26
CA PRO A 103 13.70 20.12 -24.05
C PRO A 103 14.14 21.57 -23.80
N MET A 104 15.13 21.80 -22.94
CA MET A 104 15.64 23.14 -22.64
C MET A 104 16.43 23.74 -23.81
N TYR A 105 17.14 22.92 -24.59
CA TYR A 105 17.76 23.37 -25.84
C TYR A 105 16.71 23.96 -26.78
N PHE A 106 15.62 23.25 -27.01
CA PHE A 106 14.53 23.71 -27.88
C PHE A 106 13.84 24.97 -27.33
N LEU A 107 13.48 24.98 -26.04
CA LEU A 107 12.84 26.13 -25.40
C LEU A 107 13.70 27.40 -25.40
N ASN A 108 15.01 27.27 -25.12
CA ASN A 108 15.93 28.41 -25.16
C ASN A 108 16.07 28.99 -26.56
N ARG A 109 16.05 28.17 -27.61
CA ARG A 109 16.06 28.66 -29.00
C ARG A 109 14.83 29.50 -29.32
N LEU A 110 13.66 29.10 -28.81
CA LEU A 110 12.43 29.86 -28.96
C LEU A 110 12.45 31.16 -28.14
N LYS A 111 13.02 31.11 -26.93
CA LYS A 111 13.16 32.25 -26.01
C LYS A 111 13.98 33.39 -26.63
N TYR A 112 15.15 33.07 -27.20
CA TYR A 112 16.11 34.08 -27.68
C TYR A 112 15.80 34.62 -29.10
N ASN A 113 14.75 34.16 -29.75
CA ASN A 113 14.34 34.67 -31.06
C ASN A 113 12.94 35.32 -31.01
N PRO A 114 12.84 36.66 -31.14
CA PRO A 114 11.57 37.38 -31.02
C PRO A 114 10.46 36.89 -31.93
N LYS A 115 10.80 36.42 -33.14
CA LYS A 115 9.80 35.92 -34.11
C LYS A 115 9.17 34.58 -33.71
N THR A 116 9.76 33.87 -32.76
CA THR A 116 9.28 32.55 -32.31
C THR A 116 8.68 32.56 -30.91
N GLN A 117 8.75 33.69 -30.19
CA GLN A 117 8.27 33.81 -28.81
C GLN A 117 6.76 33.56 -28.68
N SER A 118 5.96 33.85 -29.72
CA SER A 118 4.52 33.55 -29.77
C SER A 118 4.20 32.05 -29.60
N PHE A 119 5.13 31.17 -29.98
CA PHE A 119 4.96 29.71 -29.87
C PHE A 119 5.42 29.14 -28.52
N LEU A 120 6.06 29.96 -27.68
CA LEU A 120 6.73 29.49 -26.46
C LEU A 120 5.73 28.96 -25.42
N LEU A 121 4.69 29.74 -25.10
CA LEU A 121 3.66 29.33 -24.13
C LEU A 121 2.86 28.10 -24.57
N PRO A 122 2.37 27.98 -25.83
CA PRO A 122 1.74 26.76 -26.31
C PRO A 122 2.62 25.52 -26.14
N ILE A 123 3.91 25.62 -26.46
CA ILE A 123 4.87 24.51 -26.33
C ILE A 123 5.12 24.16 -24.86
N CYS A 124 5.27 25.15 -23.98
CA CYS A 124 5.37 24.94 -22.54
C CYS A 124 4.12 24.20 -22.00
N LYS A 125 2.91 24.59 -22.41
CA LYS A 125 1.67 23.90 -22.02
C LYS A 125 1.66 22.44 -22.47
N MET A 126 2.08 22.17 -23.71
CA MET A 126 2.18 20.79 -24.22
C MET A 126 3.17 19.96 -23.41
N LEU A 127 4.39 20.46 -23.16
CA LEU A 127 5.42 19.76 -22.40
C LEU A 127 5.00 19.51 -20.95
N VAL A 128 4.51 20.54 -20.26
CA VAL A 128 4.07 20.41 -18.85
C VAL A 128 2.90 19.44 -18.73
N SER A 129 1.92 19.48 -19.64
CA SER A 129 0.80 18.53 -19.65
C SER A 129 1.29 17.09 -19.85
N LEU A 130 2.27 16.88 -20.73
CA LEU A 130 2.88 15.56 -20.94
C LEU A 130 3.67 15.09 -19.73
N TYR A 131 4.49 15.95 -19.12
CA TYR A 131 5.24 15.59 -17.91
C TYR A 131 4.32 15.18 -16.77
N PHE A 132 3.21 15.88 -16.54
CA PHE A 132 2.24 15.43 -15.52
C PHE A 132 1.54 14.13 -15.91
N ARG A 133 1.22 13.93 -17.20
CA ARG A 133 0.64 12.67 -17.69
C ARG A 133 1.59 11.47 -17.52
N GLU A 134 2.89 11.70 -17.71
CA GLU A 134 3.96 10.71 -17.53
C GLU A 134 4.46 10.61 -16.07
N ARG A 135 3.80 11.29 -15.13
CA ARG A 135 4.17 11.36 -13.70
C ARG A 135 5.57 11.93 -13.41
N GLU A 136 6.09 12.74 -14.31
CA GLU A 136 7.41 13.41 -14.26
C GLU A 136 7.30 14.83 -13.69
N GLY A 137 6.64 14.99 -12.54
CA GLY A 137 6.34 16.30 -11.96
C GLY A 137 7.59 17.15 -11.63
N LYS A 138 8.74 16.53 -11.35
CA LYS A 138 10.02 17.23 -11.16
C LYS A 138 10.51 17.93 -12.42
N LYS A 139 10.26 17.35 -13.61
CA LYS A 139 10.60 17.99 -14.89
C LYS A 139 9.69 19.20 -15.12
N ALA A 140 8.39 19.08 -14.83
CA ALA A 140 7.45 20.19 -14.86
C ALA A 140 7.84 21.33 -13.89
N LEU A 141 8.35 20.99 -12.70
CA LEU A 141 8.88 21.98 -11.74
C LEU A 141 10.05 22.79 -12.30
N LYS A 142 10.97 22.16 -13.03
CA LYS A 142 12.07 22.90 -13.68
C LYS A 142 11.56 23.84 -14.77
N ILE A 143 10.53 23.44 -15.52
CA ILE A 143 9.88 24.33 -16.50
C ILE A 143 9.19 25.50 -15.80
N PHE A 144 8.48 25.25 -14.70
CA PHE A 144 7.88 26.32 -13.90
C PHE A 144 8.94 27.31 -13.41
N HIS A 145 10.02 26.85 -12.77
CA HIS A 145 11.12 27.72 -12.35
C HIS A 145 11.73 28.52 -13.50
N TRP A 146 11.86 27.92 -14.68
CA TRP A 146 12.39 28.60 -15.86
C TRP A 146 11.45 29.69 -16.39
N VAL A 147 10.14 29.45 -16.39
CA VAL A 147 9.11 30.42 -16.79
C VAL A 147 8.97 31.55 -15.75
N SER A 148 9.23 31.28 -14.48
CA SER A 148 9.16 32.26 -13.38
C SER A 148 10.38 33.18 -13.26
N ARG A 149 11.36 33.09 -14.17
CA ARG A 149 12.54 33.97 -14.17
C ARG A 149 12.20 35.35 -14.74
N ASP A 150 12.82 36.39 -14.21
CA ASP A 150 12.63 37.78 -14.66
C ASP A 150 13.01 38.00 -16.14
N ASP A 151 13.87 37.13 -16.69
CA ASP A 151 14.31 37.18 -18.09
C ASP A 151 13.39 36.40 -19.06
N PHE A 152 12.22 35.93 -18.61
CA PHE A 152 11.26 35.22 -19.45
C PHE A 152 10.46 36.21 -20.35
N PRO A 153 10.44 36.02 -21.68
CA PRO A 153 9.99 37.06 -22.62
C PRO A 153 8.46 37.17 -22.78
N CYS A 154 7.68 36.26 -22.20
CA CYS A 154 6.23 36.21 -22.38
C CYS A 154 5.49 36.38 -21.06
N VAL A 155 4.34 37.07 -21.06
CA VAL A 155 3.46 37.11 -19.90
C VAL A 155 2.79 35.75 -19.73
N VAL A 156 2.99 35.12 -18.56
CA VAL A 156 2.38 33.82 -18.25
C VAL A 156 0.86 33.96 -18.22
N ASP A 157 0.16 33.11 -18.97
CA ASP A 157 -1.29 33.14 -19.04
C ASP A 157 -1.96 32.19 -18.04
N TYR A 158 -3.25 32.40 -17.82
CA TYR A 158 -4.07 31.56 -16.93
C TYR A 158 -3.99 30.07 -17.30
N GLY A 159 -3.97 29.75 -18.60
CA GLY A 159 -3.98 28.37 -19.07
C GLY A 159 -2.74 27.58 -18.63
N LEU A 160 -1.54 28.18 -18.68
CA LEU A 160 -0.33 27.51 -18.22
C LEU A 160 -0.33 27.34 -16.70
N CYS A 161 -0.72 28.38 -15.96
CA CYS A 161 -0.81 28.32 -14.50
C CYS A 161 -1.85 27.28 -14.03
N ALA A 162 -3.01 27.19 -14.67
CA ALA A 162 -4.05 26.22 -14.36
C ALA A 162 -3.55 24.78 -14.53
N ILE A 163 -2.82 24.49 -15.63
CA ILE A 163 -2.19 23.18 -15.86
C ILE A 163 -1.18 22.85 -14.75
N LEU A 164 -0.34 23.84 -14.38
CA LEU A 164 0.67 23.68 -13.33
C LEU A 164 0.05 23.45 -11.95
N VAL A 165 -0.94 24.26 -11.54
CA VAL A 165 -1.64 24.07 -10.25
C VAL A 165 -2.30 22.70 -10.19
N ASN A 166 -3.09 22.33 -11.21
CA ASN A 166 -3.76 21.03 -11.28
C ASN A 166 -2.74 19.88 -11.19
N GLY A 167 -1.67 19.97 -11.98
CA GLY A 167 -0.63 18.94 -12.05
C GLY A 167 0.15 18.79 -10.75
N PHE A 168 0.58 19.89 -10.13
CA PHE A 168 1.29 19.86 -8.86
C PHE A 168 0.42 19.38 -7.70
N CYS A 169 -0.82 19.86 -7.60
CA CYS A 169 -1.77 19.39 -6.58
C CYS A 169 -2.16 17.91 -6.75
N LYS A 170 -2.06 17.35 -7.96
CA LYS A 170 -2.27 15.91 -8.21
C LYS A 170 -1.03 15.04 -8.02
N SER A 171 0.16 15.63 -8.01
CA SER A 171 1.45 14.93 -7.98
C SER A 171 2.19 15.10 -6.65
N ASP A 172 1.45 15.28 -5.55
CA ASP A 172 1.99 15.46 -4.19
C ASP A 172 3.05 16.57 -4.05
N MET A 173 2.90 17.64 -4.84
CA MET A 173 3.74 18.85 -4.78
C MET A 173 2.87 20.08 -4.51
N VAL A 174 1.99 20.03 -3.49
CA VAL A 174 1.00 21.10 -3.27
C VAL A 174 1.67 22.43 -2.96
N VAL A 175 2.82 22.43 -2.27
CA VAL A 175 3.63 23.64 -2.03
C VAL A 175 4.00 24.34 -3.35
N GLU A 176 4.39 23.59 -4.38
CA GLU A 176 4.69 24.15 -5.69
C GLU A 176 3.42 24.64 -6.39
N GLY A 177 2.30 23.93 -6.21
CA GLY A 177 0.97 24.40 -6.61
C GLY A 177 0.59 25.74 -5.97
N LEU A 178 0.88 25.94 -4.68
CA LEU A 178 0.67 27.19 -3.96
C LEU A 178 1.59 28.30 -4.47
N ARG A 179 2.84 28.00 -4.85
CA ARG A 179 3.74 28.99 -5.48
C ARG A 179 3.22 29.44 -6.85
N VAL A 180 2.66 28.53 -7.64
CA VAL A 180 2.01 28.89 -8.91
C VAL A 180 0.76 29.74 -8.65
N LEU A 181 -0.08 29.36 -7.68
CA LEU A 181 -1.25 30.16 -7.29
C LEU A 181 -0.84 31.57 -6.85
N ARG A 182 0.22 31.69 -6.04
CA ARG A 182 0.77 32.99 -5.64
C ARG A 182 1.20 33.82 -6.86
N MET A 183 1.91 33.20 -7.81
CA MET A 183 2.31 33.86 -9.05
C MET A 183 1.09 34.34 -9.86
N MET A 184 0.00 33.57 -9.90
CA MET A 184 -1.26 33.99 -10.52
C MET A 184 -1.84 35.23 -9.85
N VAL A 185 -1.97 35.22 -8.52
CA VAL A 185 -2.59 36.31 -7.77
C VAL A 185 -1.75 37.59 -7.84
N VAL A 186 -0.42 37.49 -7.71
CA VAL A 186 0.52 38.62 -7.88
C VAL A 186 0.46 39.18 -9.30
N GLY A 187 0.35 38.30 -10.31
CA GLY A 187 0.17 38.66 -11.71
C GLY A 187 -1.23 39.20 -12.06
N LYS A 188 -2.11 39.41 -11.06
CA LYS A 188 -3.51 39.83 -11.21
C LYS A 188 -4.36 38.89 -12.10
N LEU A 189 -3.98 37.61 -12.19
CA LEU A 189 -4.78 36.58 -12.84
C LEU A 189 -5.83 36.07 -11.86
N LYS A 190 -7.12 36.13 -12.24
CA LYS A 190 -8.21 35.62 -11.41
C LYS A 190 -8.13 34.09 -11.31
N ALA A 191 -8.04 33.57 -10.09
CA ALA A 191 -8.12 32.14 -9.84
C ALA A 191 -9.59 31.70 -9.88
N GLY A 192 -10.02 31.15 -11.02
CA GLY A 192 -11.40 30.63 -11.14
C GLY A 192 -11.67 29.41 -10.25
N ASP A 193 -12.95 29.06 -10.11
CA ASP A 193 -13.48 27.93 -9.34
C ASP A 193 -12.66 26.63 -9.47
N GLU A 194 -12.23 26.28 -10.68
CA GLU A 194 -11.47 25.05 -10.93
C GLU A 194 -10.12 25.03 -10.18
N VAL A 195 -9.38 26.15 -10.26
CA VAL A 195 -8.07 26.31 -9.63
C VAL A 195 -8.23 26.30 -8.11
N ARG A 196 -9.23 27.00 -7.58
CA ARG A 196 -9.59 26.98 -6.16
C ARG A 196 -9.85 25.55 -5.68
N MET A 197 -10.68 24.80 -6.41
CA MET A 197 -11.02 23.42 -6.04
C MET A 197 -9.84 22.46 -6.15
N TRP A 198 -8.91 22.66 -7.09
CA TRP A 198 -7.69 21.83 -7.17
C TRP A 198 -6.75 22.08 -6.00
N VAL A 199 -6.56 23.33 -5.59
CA VAL A 199 -5.74 23.69 -4.42
C VAL A 199 -6.38 23.18 -3.14
N TYR A 200 -7.70 23.36 -2.99
CA TYR A 200 -8.47 22.83 -1.86
C TYR A 200 -8.31 21.30 -1.74
N ARG A 201 -8.55 20.57 -2.83
CA ARG A 201 -8.37 19.11 -2.86
C ARG A 201 -6.91 18.70 -2.65
N GLY A 202 -5.95 19.47 -3.14
CA GLY A 202 -4.52 19.24 -2.92
C GLY A 202 -4.15 19.34 -1.44
N LEU A 203 -4.52 20.43 -0.78
CA LEU A 203 -4.26 20.64 0.65
C LEU A 203 -4.95 19.58 1.53
N LEU A 204 -6.16 19.15 1.16
CA LEU A 204 -6.85 18.05 1.86
C LEU A 204 -6.10 16.71 1.70
N ARG A 205 -5.48 16.42 0.55
CA ARG A 205 -4.66 15.22 0.36
C ARG A 205 -3.39 15.21 1.23
N GLU A 206 -2.87 16.39 1.56
CA GLU A 206 -1.76 16.57 2.51
C GLU A 206 -2.24 16.70 3.97
N ALA A 207 -3.54 16.48 4.26
CA ALA A 207 -4.16 16.64 5.58
C ALA A 207 -4.07 18.07 6.19
N ARG A 208 -3.87 19.10 5.37
CA ARG A 208 -3.76 20.51 5.79
C ARG A 208 -5.13 21.19 5.82
N ILE A 209 -6.05 20.67 6.65
CA ILE A 209 -7.49 21.03 6.62
C ILE A 209 -7.74 22.52 6.91
N ARG A 210 -7.09 23.10 7.92
CA ARG A 210 -7.26 24.51 8.28
C ARG A 210 -6.82 25.42 7.14
N GLU A 211 -5.65 25.14 6.58
CA GLU A 211 -5.09 25.92 5.48
C GLU A 211 -5.92 25.76 4.20
N ALA A 212 -6.48 24.57 3.96
CA ALA A 212 -7.42 24.33 2.87
C ALA A 212 -8.67 25.22 3.01
N GLN A 213 -9.24 25.31 4.21
CA GLN A 213 -10.41 26.16 4.48
C GLN A 213 -10.06 27.65 4.35
N GLU A 214 -8.95 28.09 4.95
CA GLU A 214 -8.48 29.48 4.88
C GLU A 214 -8.26 29.92 3.43
N VAL A 215 -7.53 29.13 2.63
CA VAL A 215 -7.27 29.44 1.21
C VAL A 215 -8.56 29.38 0.39
N ASN A 216 -9.47 28.44 0.66
CA ASN A 216 -10.72 28.32 -0.07
C ASN A 216 -11.67 29.49 0.17
N GLU A 217 -11.82 29.95 1.41
CA GLU A 217 -12.65 31.12 1.71
C GLU A 217 -12.00 32.39 1.16
N ALA A 218 -10.68 32.57 1.34
CA ALA A 218 -9.98 33.74 0.82
C ALA A 218 -10.09 33.84 -0.72
N LEU A 219 -10.05 32.71 -1.44
CA LEU A 219 -10.25 32.69 -2.90
C LEU A 219 -11.71 32.88 -3.32
N LYS A 220 -12.71 32.53 -2.49
CA LYS A 220 -14.13 32.83 -2.76
C LYS A 220 -14.44 34.32 -2.60
N ASP A 221 -13.84 34.98 -1.61
CA ASP A 221 -14.08 36.39 -1.35
C ASP A 221 -13.51 37.30 -2.46
N VAL A 222 -12.42 36.86 -3.12
CA VAL A 222 -11.82 37.52 -4.29
C VAL A 222 -12.75 37.50 -5.53
N GLU A 223 -13.63 36.51 -5.66
CA GLU A 223 -14.59 36.46 -6.78
C GLU A 223 -15.63 37.60 -6.69
N ASN A 224 -15.84 38.18 -5.50
CA ASN A 224 -16.85 39.20 -5.21
C ASN A 224 -16.31 40.64 -5.15
N GLY A 225 -15.00 40.89 -5.29
CA GLY A 225 -14.43 42.25 -5.34
C GLY A 225 -12.90 42.37 -5.40
N ASP A 226 -12.39 43.49 -5.94
CA ASP A 226 -10.95 43.72 -6.23
C ASP A 226 -10.02 43.87 -5.00
N LYS A 227 -10.56 43.95 -3.78
CA LYS A 227 -9.76 44.15 -2.54
C LYS A 227 -9.16 42.87 -1.93
N GLY A 228 -9.49 41.67 -2.43
CA GLY A 228 -9.07 40.41 -1.80
C GLY A 228 -7.68 39.86 -2.20
N ASN A 229 -7.05 40.37 -3.25
CA ASN A 229 -5.80 39.79 -3.76
C ASN A 229 -4.60 39.97 -2.81
N GLU A 230 -4.52 41.09 -2.09
CA GLU A 230 -3.44 41.34 -1.13
C GLU A 230 -3.53 40.40 0.09
N GLU A 231 -4.74 40.15 0.59
CA GLU A 231 -5.00 39.24 1.70
C GLU A 231 -4.67 37.79 1.34
N VAL A 232 -5.01 37.35 0.12
CA VAL A 232 -4.63 36.03 -0.41
C VAL A 232 -3.11 35.90 -0.54
N VAL A 233 -2.40 36.94 -1.01
CA VAL A 233 -0.93 36.90 -1.11
C VAL A 233 -0.29 36.78 0.28
N VAL A 234 -0.74 37.55 1.26
CA VAL A 234 -0.24 37.47 2.65
C VAL A 234 -0.50 36.09 3.25
N LEU A 235 -1.70 35.51 3.01
CA LEU A 235 -2.02 34.16 3.44
C LEU A 235 -1.07 33.13 2.80
N LEU A 236 -0.90 33.19 1.47
CA LEU A 236 -0.01 32.28 0.74
C LEU A 236 1.45 32.42 1.19
N ASP A 237 1.93 33.64 1.45
CA ASP A 237 3.28 33.88 1.97
C ASP A 237 3.46 33.28 3.37
N GLY A 238 2.45 33.40 4.24
CA GLY A 238 2.44 32.74 5.54
C GLY A 238 2.51 31.21 5.45
N LEU A 239 1.78 30.62 4.50
CA LEU A 239 1.80 29.17 4.25
C LEU A 239 3.14 28.70 3.69
N LEU A 240 3.71 29.44 2.74
CA LEU A 240 5.00 29.13 2.12
C LEU A 240 6.16 29.27 3.13
N HIS A 241 6.10 30.24 4.04
CA HIS A 241 7.10 30.40 5.11
C HIS A 241 7.02 29.30 6.19
N LYS A 242 5.82 28.89 6.61
CA LYS A 242 5.65 27.77 7.56
C LYS A 242 6.25 26.47 7.04
N ASN A 243 6.15 26.21 5.73
CA ASN A 243 6.73 25.02 5.11
C ASN A 243 8.28 25.02 5.09
N LEU A 244 8.94 26.19 5.17
CA LEU A 244 10.41 26.25 5.35
C LEU A 244 10.85 25.87 6.77
N SER A 245 9.97 26.01 7.77
CA SER A 245 10.29 25.74 9.19
C SER A 245 10.08 24.28 9.62
N LEU A 246 9.47 23.45 8.77
CA LEU A 246 9.14 22.04 9.03
C LEU A 246 10.09 21.04 8.33
N SER A 247 11.10 21.51 7.61
CA SER A 247 12.20 20.68 7.09
C SER A 247 13.42 20.76 8.01
N PRO A 248 14.13 19.65 8.33
CA PRO A 248 15.47 19.73 8.94
C PRO A 248 16.37 20.62 8.07
N PRO A 249 17.38 21.30 8.64
CA PRO A 249 18.10 22.33 7.92
C PRO A 249 18.81 21.74 6.71
N LEU A 250 18.28 22.04 5.51
CA LEU A 250 18.97 21.93 4.23
C LEU A 250 20.10 22.97 4.09
N ALA A 251 20.70 23.39 5.21
CA ALA A 251 21.90 24.23 5.22
C ALA A 251 23.12 23.50 4.64
N GLY A 252 23.12 22.15 4.63
CA GLY A 252 24.16 21.35 3.96
C GLY A 252 23.98 21.20 2.45
N TRP A 253 22.74 21.26 1.94
CA TRP A 253 22.45 21.11 0.50
C TRP A 253 22.53 22.43 -0.29
N TRP A 254 22.43 23.57 0.40
CA TRP A 254 22.57 24.89 -0.22
C TRP A 254 24.03 25.24 -0.56
N LEU A 255 25.00 24.77 0.23
CA LEU A 255 26.44 25.02 0.00
C LEU A 255 27.03 24.21 -1.16
N GLU A 256 26.46 23.05 -1.52
CA GLU A 256 26.92 22.24 -2.66
C GLU A 256 26.38 22.69 -4.02
N VAL A 257 25.35 23.55 -4.05
CA VAL A 257 24.72 24.01 -5.30
C VAL A 257 24.93 25.50 -5.57
N TYR A 258 25.11 26.33 -4.54
CA TYR A 258 25.18 27.79 -4.65
C TYR A 258 26.44 28.41 -4.03
N GLY A 259 27.60 27.77 -4.22
CA GLY A 259 28.87 28.42 -3.98
C GLY A 259 29.11 29.56 -4.96
N ASP A 260 28.67 30.77 -4.62
CA ASP A 260 29.51 31.97 -4.75
C ASP A 260 29.03 33.10 -3.84
N ALA A 261 29.99 33.77 -3.20
CA ALA A 261 29.79 34.70 -2.11
C ALA A 261 29.29 36.08 -2.55
N GLY A 262 28.41 36.68 -1.75
CA GLY A 262 28.17 38.12 -1.74
C GLY A 262 26.70 38.48 -1.56
N TYR A 263 26.44 39.39 -0.62
CA TYR A 263 25.16 40.06 -0.33
C TYR A 263 24.23 39.41 0.70
N PHE A 264 24.69 39.40 1.96
CA PHE A 264 23.84 39.76 3.10
C PHE A 264 24.61 40.72 3.99
N GLU A 265 24.34 42.02 3.85
CA GLU A 265 24.53 42.98 4.93
C GLU A 265 23.52 44.11 4.75
N GLN A 266 22.89 44.50 5.87
CA GLN A 266 21.98 45.64 6.08
C GLN A 266 20.49 45.42 5.82
N ASN A 267 19.74 45.10 6.88
CA ASN A 267 18.67 45.99 7.35
C ASN A 267 18.17 45.59 8.75
N SER A 268 18.29 46.50 9.72
CA SER A 268 17.95 46.31 11.15
C SER A 268 16.48 46.61 11.50
N GLU A 269 15.58 46.72 10.52
CA GLU A 269 14.18 47.09 10.76
C GLU A 269 13.24 45.89 11.05
N ALA A 270 13.64 44.66 10.70
CA ALA A 270 12.79 43.48 10.91
C ALA A 270 12.64 43.07 12.39
N GLN A 271 13.60 43.45 13.25
CA GLN A 271 13.61 43.04 14.66
C GLN A 271 12.65 43.87 15.54
N ASN A 272 12.31 45.09 15.14
CA ASN A 272 11.41 45.97 15.91
C ASN A 272 9.93 45.66 15.66
N SER A 273 9.58 45.15 14.48
CA SER A 273 8.20 44.79 14.12
C SER A 273 7.69 43.55 14.88
N ILE A 274 8.60 42.65 15.26
CA ILE A 274 8.27 41.42 16.01
C ILE A 274 7.89 41.73 17.47
N ASN A 275 8.48 42.77 18.07
CA ASN A 275 8.19 43.16 19.45
C ASN A 275 6.86 43.93 19.61
N MET A 276 6.31 44.53 18.55
CA MET A 276 4.99 45.19 18.59
C MET A 276 3.82 44.20 18.51
N LEU A 277 3.95 43.11 17.77
CA LEU A 277 2.86 42.15 17.54
C LEU A 277 2.60 41.20 18.72
N GLN A 278 3.54 41.08 19.66
CA GLN A 278 3.34 40.28 20.88
C GLN A 278 2.50 40.99 21.97
N LYS A 279 2.25 42.31 21.85
CA LYS A 279 1.46 43.06 22.84
C LYS A 279 -0.03 43.20 22.52
N SER A 280 -0.49 42.85 21.32
CA SER A 280 -1.89 43.00 20.89
C SER A 280 -2.77 41.74 21.05
N SER A 281 -2.20 40.59 21.42
CA SER A 281 -2.97 39.33 21.53
C SER A 281 -3.69 39.09 22.87
N LEU A 282 -3.62 40.03 23.82
CA LEU A 282 -4.16 39.89 25.18
C LEU A 282 -5.49 40.61 25.46
N SER A 283 -6.15 41.17 24.43
CA SER A 283 -7.45 41.83 24.64
C SER A 283 -8.38 41.60 23.46
N LEU A 284 -9.09 40.47 23.46
CA LEU A 284 -10.37 40.25 22.75
C LEU A 284 -10.91 38.85 23.09
N LYS A 285 -11.23 38.64 24.37
CA LYS A 285 -12.23 37.66 24.79
C LYS A 285 -13.33 38.43 25.49
N HIS A 286 -14.46 38.66 24.83
CA HIS A 286 -15.81 38.77 25.42
C HIS A 286 -16.81 39.18 24.33
N GLY A 287 -17.92 38.45 24.19
CA GLY A 287 -19.12 38.95 23.50
C GLY A 287 -19.95 37.95 22.70
N LEU A 288 -21.05 37.50 23.33
CA LEU A 288 -22.40 37.29 22.75
C LEU A 288 -22.81 35.91 22.16
N GLN A 289 -23.40 35.14 23.08
CA GLN A 289 -24.70 34.43 23.08
C GLN A 289 -25.60 34.28 21.84
N LYS A 290 -26.28 33.11 21.88
CA LYS A 290 -27.34 32.49 21.05
C LYS A 290 -28.68 33.26 20.98
N HIS A 291 -29.48 33.03 19.93
CA HIS A 291 -30.80 32.35 20.02
C HIS A 291 -31.39 31.92 18.64
N PRO A 292 -32.31 30.92 18.58
CA PRO A 292 -32.75 30.18 17.37
C PRO A 292 -34.24 30.35 17.01
N ILE A 293 -34.64 30.13 15.74
CA ILE A 293 -36.04 29.95 15.23
C ILE A 293 -35.94 29.28 13.83
N LEU A 294 -36.80 28.43 13.27
CA LEU A 294 -37.78 27.42 13.67
C LEU A 294 -38.25 26.74 12.34
N VAL A 295 -38.34 25.42 12.37
CA VAL A 295 -39.14 24.45 11.58
C VAL A 295 -40.03 24.93 10.41
N CYS A 296 -39.99 24.21 9.28
CA CYS A 296 -41.18 23.73 8.57
C CYS A 296 -40.94 22.39 7.82
N ASN A 297 -41.74 21.40 8.20
CA ASN A 297 -41.93 20.10 7.56
C ASN A 297 -42.74 20.25 6.25
N SER A 298 -42.51 19.35 5.30
CA SER A 298 -43.59 18.81 4.46
C SER A 298 -43.31 17.35 4.10
N ASN A 299 -44.39 16.58 4.14
CA ASN A 299 -44.46 15.13 4.17
C ASN A 299 -45.08 14.63 2.84
N GLU A 300 -44.92 13.33 2.58
CA GLU A 300 -45.67 12.48 1.63
C GLU A 300 -45.34 12.52 0.12
N ARG A 301 -44.92 11.37 -0.44
CA ARG A 301 -45.85 10.35 -0.98
C ARG A 301 -45.13 9.08 -1.46
N SER A 302 -45.72 7.97 -1.05
CA SER A 302 -45.50 6.58 -1.47
C SER A 302 -45.89 6.33 -2.94
N ARG A 303 -45.23 5.36 -3.59
CA ARG A 303 -45.89 4.42 -4.50
C ARG A 303 -45.03 3.15 -4.71
N HIS A 304 -45.56 2.05 -4.18
CA HIS A 304 -45.24 0.67 -4.54
C HIS A 304 -45.53 0.36 -6.01
N LEU A 305 -44.76 -0.55 -6.59
CA LEU A 305 -45.21 -1.46 -7.63
C LEU A 305 -44.44 -2.80 -7.53
N ARG A 306 -45.15 -3.83 -7.07
CA ARG A 306 -44.86 -5.26 -7.25
C ARG A 306 -45.59 -5.73 -8.51
N VAL A 307 -44.95 -6.54 -9.35
CA VAL A 307 -45.57 -7.58 -10.22
C VAL A 307 -44.47 -8.65 -10.41
N CYS A 308 -44.50 -9.75 -9.67
CA CYS A 308 -45.10 -11.07 -9.97
C CYS A 308 -44.34 -11.93 -10.98
N ALA A 309 -43.96 -13.11 -10.47
CA ALA A 309 -43.38 -14.25 -11.15
C ALA A 309 -44.41 -15.00 -12.01
N SER A 310 -43.91 -15.79 -12.96
CA SER A 310 -44.62 -16.91 -13.55
C SER A 310 -43.62 -18.02 -13.88
N ALA A 311 -43.83 -19.18 -13.25
CA ALA A 311 -43.26 -20.46 -13.64
C ALA A 311 -44.06 -21.07 -14.81
N ASN A 312 -43.44 -21.95 -15.59
CA ASN A 312 -43.97 -23.27 -16.01
C ASN A 312 -43.13 -23.89 -17.13
N GLY A 313 -42.94 -25.22 -17.06
CA GLY A 313 -42.73 -26.05 -18.25
C GLY A 313 -41.73 -27.19 -18.09
N ALA A 314 -42.17 -28.31 -17.52
CA ALA A 314 -41.49 -29.60 -17.59
C ALA A 314 -41.77 -30.30 -18.93
N ALA A 315 -40.79 -31.05 -19.46
CA ALA A 315 -41.02 -32.14 -20.41
C ALA A 315 -39.88 -33.17 -20.31
N THR A 316 -40.27 -34.44 -20.25
CA THR A 316 -39.46 -35.65 -20.04
C THR A 316 -39.18 -36.40 -21.35
N SER A 317 -38.21 -37.33 -21.28
CA SER A 317 -38.05 -38.56 -22.08
C SER A 317 -37.41 -38.45 -23.48
N SER A 318 -36.22 -39.04 -23.68
CA SER A 318 -36.05 -40.45 -24.11
C SER A 318 -34.61 -40.77 -24.53
N THR A 319 -34.13 -41.93 -24.09
CA THR A 319 -32.93 -42.70 -24.44
C THR A 319 -32.81 -43.03 -25.93
N LEU A 320 -31.57 -43.11 -26.46
CA LEU A 320 -31.17 -44.05 -27.51
C LEU A 320 -29.63 -44.09 -27.61
N GLU A 321 -29.05 -45.24 -27.26
CA GLU A 321 -27.66 -45.62 -27.52
C GLU A 321 -27.49 -46.00 -29.01
N ALA A 322 -26.39 -45.55 -29.62
CA ALA A 322 -25.86 -46.14 -30.84
C ALA A 322 -24.32 -46.13 -30.78
N TYR A 323 -23.75 -47.34 -30.73
CA TYR A 323 -22.34 -47.62 -30.98
C TYR A 323 -22.05 -47.41 -32.46
N ASP A 324 -21.03 -46.61 -32.79
CA ASP A 324 -20.31 -46.79 -34.05
C ASP A 324 -18.82 -46.48 -33.88
N SER A 325 -18.03 -47.32 -34.53
CA SER A 325 -16.60 -47.54 -34.32
C SER A 325 -15.84 -47.25 -35.61
N SER A 326 -15.03 -46.18 -35.64
CA SER A 326 -13.78 -46.10 -36.43
C SER A 326 -13.04 -44.77 -36.18
N PRO A 327 -11.69 -44.75 -36.26
CA PRO A 327 -10.88 -43.63 -35.79
C PRO A 327 -10.71 -42.56 -36.89
N SER A 328 -10.86 -41.29 -36.51
CA SER A 328 -10.53 -40.15 -37.39
C SER A 328 -9.65 -39.13 -36.66
N PRO A 329 -8.88 -38.30 -37.40
CA PRO A 329 -7.52 -37.91 -37.05
C PRO A 329 -7.43 -36.66 -36.16
N SER A 330 -6.44 -36.68 -35.25
CA SER A 330 -5.80 -35.56 -34.54
C SER A 330 -6.52 -34.20 -34.57
N SER A 331 -7.35 -33.93 -33.57
CA SER A 331 -7.80 -32.56 -33.25
C SER A 331 -6.73 -31.84 -32.43
N PHE A 332 -6.34 -30.64 -32.88
CA PHE A 332 -5.51 -29.68 -32.15
C PHE A 332 -6.00 -29.46 -30.70
N PRO A 333 -5.11 -29.26 -29.71
CA PRO A 333 -5.45 -29.23 -28.28
C PRO A 333 -6.02 -27.88 -27.82
N LEU A 334 -7.06 -27.38 -28.52
CA LEU A 334 -7.76 -26.14 -28.18
C LEU A 334 -9.17 -26.38 -27.63
N PHE A 335 -9.65 -27.63 -27.64
CA PHE A 335 -10.97 -28.01 -27.13
C PHE A 335 -10.95 -29.36 -26.40
N THR A 336 -9.94 -29.61 -25.58
CA THR A 336 -10.08 -30.63 -24.54
C THR A 336 -11.08 -30.08 -23.51
N PRO A 337 -12.20 -30.76 -23.22
CA PRO A 337 -13.01 -30.39 -22.06
C PRO A 337 -12.09 -30.42 -20.83
N PRO A 338 -12.27 -29.53 -19.83
CA PRO A 338 -11.47 -29.58 -18.62
C PRO A 338 -11.52 -31.01 -18.09
N SER A 339 -10.34 -31.61 -17.94
CA SER A 339 -10.18 -32.87 -17.21
C SER A 339 -10.97 -32.75 -15.91
N GLN A 340 -11.73 -33.80 -15.57
CA GLN A 340 -12.54 -33.86 -14.36
C GLN A 340 -11.77 -33.24 -13.19
N PRO A 341 -12.42 -32.40 -12.36
CA PRO A 341 -11.73 -31.77 -11.23
C PRO A 341 -11.03 -32.87 -10.45
N GLN A 342 -9.69 -32.77 -10.35
CA GLN A 342 -8.96 -33.60 -9.40
C GLN A 342 -9.53 -33.27 -8.03
N ASP A 343 -10.02 -34.29 -7.31
CA ASP A 343 -10.46 -34.16 -5.94
C ASP A 343 -9.26 -33.71 -5.10
N THR A 344 -9.22 -32.41 -4.78
CA THR A 344 -8.25 -31.85 -3.85
C THR A 344 -8.95 -31.63 -2.50
N PRO A 345 -8.24 -31.57 -1.37
CA PRO A 345 -8.88 -31.21 -0.09
C PRO A 345 -9.70 -29.92 -0.18
N ALA A 346 -9.20 -28.95 -0.95
CA ALA A 346 -9.90 -27.70 -1.22
C ALA A 346 -11.23 -27.87 -1.99
N SER A 347 -11.41 -28.92 -2.80
CA SER A 347 -12.66 -29.13 -3.54
C SER A 347 -13.83 -29.55 -2.63
N GLN A 348 -13.56 -29.95 -1.39
CA GLN A 348 -14.57 -30.24 -0.37
C GLN A 348 -15.08 -28.98 0.36
N LEU A 349 -14.38 -27.85 0.20
CA LEU A 349 -14.71 -26.58 0.84
C LEU A 349 -15.65 -25.74 -0.01
N GLU A 350 -16.49 -24.94 0.63
CA GLU A 350 -17.45 -24.07 -0.04
C GLU A 350 -16.75 -22.83 -0.62
N LEU A 351 -17.15 -22.39 -1.81
CA LEU A 351 -16.61 -21.18 -2.41
C LEU A 351 -17.25 -19.95 -1.78
N ALA A 352 -16.46 -18.90 -1.53
CA ALA A 352 -16.98 -17.63 -1.04
C ALA A 352 -18.04 -17.04 -1.99
N ASP A 353 -19.06 -16.39 -1.40
CA ASP A 353 -20.15 -15.76 -2.15
C ASP A 353 -19.61 -14.76 -3.21
N PRO A 354 -20.15 -14.73 -4.44
CA PRO A 354 -19.75 -13.75 -5.44
C PRO A 354 -19.78 -12.29 -4.98
N ASP A 355 -20.70 -11.93 -4.07
CA ASP A 355 -20.78 -10.58 -3.50
C ASP A 355 -19.52 -10.25 -2.64
N PHE A 356 -18.87 -11.24 -2.01
CA PHE A 356 -17.59 -11.08 -1.30
C PHE A 356 -16.52 -10.44 -2.20
N TYR A 357 -16.38 -10.94 -3.43
CA TYR A 357 -15.42 -10.40 -4.40
C TYR A 357 -15.86 -9.03 -4.92
N LYS A 358 -17.16 -8.88 -5.16
CA LYS A 358 -17.75 -7.67 -5.77
C LYS A 358 -17.58 -6.44 -4.88
N ILE A 359 -17.78 -6.56 -3.56
CA ILE A 359 -17.66 -5.43 -2.63
C ILE A 359 -16.24 -4.84 -2.62
N GLY A 360 -15.22 -5.69 -2.76
CA GLY A 360 -13.81 -5.28 -2.90
C GLY A 360 -13.48 -4.80 -4.30
N TYR A 361 -13.92 -5.50 -5.34
CA TYR A 361 -13.58 -5.19 -6.73
C TYR A 361 -13.96 -3.75 -7.12
N VAL A 362 -15.17 -3.31 -6.73
CA VAL A 362 -15.67 -1.95 -6.95
C VAL A 362 -14.81 -0.90 -6.24
N ARG A 363 -14.08 -1.29 -5.20
CA ARG A 363 -13.16 -0.45 -4.41
C ARG A 363 -11.69 -0.73 -4.70
N SER A 364 -11.39 -1.29 -5.88
CA SER A 364 -10.02 -1.52 -6.37
C SER A 364 -9.23 -2.66 -5.71
N PHE A 365 -9.87 -3.53 -4.92
CA PHE A 365 -9.25 -4.81 -4.54
C PHE A 365 -9.09 -5.73 -5.76
N ARG A 366 -7.97 -6.44 -5.85
CA ARG A 366 -7.72 -7.43 -6.92
C ARG A 366 -7.16 -8.71 -6.32
N ALA A 367 -7.63 -9.84 -6.85
CA ALA A 367 -7.15 -11.18 -6.55
C ALA A 367 -6.75 -11.88 -7.87
N TYR A 368 -5.60 -12.57 -7.87
CA TYR A 368 -5.02 -13.16 -9.08
C TYR A 368 -4.71 -14.64 -8.89
N GLY A 369 -5.49 -15.49 -9.55
CA GLY A 369 -5.22 -16.93 -9.54
C GLY A 369 -5.45 -17.60 -8.18
N ILE A 370 -6.24 -16.97 -7.31
CA ILE A 370 -6.66 -17.50 -6.01
C ILE A 370 -8.19 -17.51 -5.91
N GLU A 371 -8.69 -18.30 -4.97
CA GLU A 371 -10.09 -18.37 -4.58
C GLU A 371 -10.19 -18.44 -3.05
N PHE A 372 -11.18 -17.76 -2.48
CA PHE A 372 -11.52 -17.86 -1.07
C PHE A 372 -12.51 -19.00 -0.88
N ARG A 373 -12.23 -19.85 0.10
CA ARG A 373 -13.08 -20.98 0.44
C ARG A 373 -13.36 -21.00 1.93
N GLU A 374 -14.56 -21.41 2.31
CA GLU A 374 -15.01 -21.54 3.68
C GLU A 374 -15.08 -23.03 4.05
N GLY A 375 -14.53 -23.36 5.22
CA GLY A 375 -14.45 -24.70 5.75
C GLY A 375 -14.83 -24.77 7.22
N PRO A 376 -14.69 -25.96 7.84
CA PRO A 376 -15.03 -26.16 9.26
C PRO A 376 -14.20 -25.29 10.21
N ASP A 377 -12.99 -24.89 9.83
CA ASP A 377 -12.11 -24.00 10.58
C ASP A 377 -12.18 -22.54 10.10
N GLY A 378 -13.20 -22.18 9.31
CA GLY A 378 -13.43 -20.84 8.76
C GLY A 378 -12.88 -20.64 7.35
N TYR A 379 -12.66 -19.37 6.98
CA TYR A 379 -12.15 -19.00 5.67
C TYR A 379 -10.67 -19.33 5.49
N GLY A 380 -10.32 -19.72 4.26
CA GLY A 380 -8.95 -19.87 3.77
C GLY A 380 -8.82 -19.36 2.34
N VAL A 381 -7.57 -19.21 1.89
CA VAL A 381 -7.24 -18.75 0.54
C VAL A 381 -6.55 -19.88 -0.20
N PHE A 382 -7.02 -20.22 -1.39
CA PHE A 382 -6.53 -21.39 -2.14
C PHE A 382 -6.11 -21.01 -3.56
N ALA A 383 -5.15 -21.77 -4.11
CA ALA A 383 -4.71 -21.61 -5.48
C ALA A 383 -5.79 -22.10 -6.46
N SER A 384 -6.33 -21.21 -7.30
CA SER A 384 -7.31 -21.60 -8.34
C SER A 384 -6.65 -22.32 -9.53
N LYS A 385 -5.32 -22.27 -9.65
CA LYS A 385 -4.52 -22.86 -10.72
C LYS A 385 -3.09 -23.10 -10.29
N ASP A 386 -2.40 -23.97 -11.03
CA ASP A 386 -0.96 -24.21 -10.82
C ASP A 386 -0.14 -22.94 -11.04
N VAL A 387 0.85 -22.75 -10.18
CA VAL A 387 1.88 -21.72 -10.27
C VAL A 387 3.24 -22.40 -10.35
N GLU A 388 3.86 -22.31 -11.52
CA GLU A 388 5.22 -22.78 -11.72
C GLU A 388 6.23 -21.97 -10.88
N PRO A 389 7.33 -22.59 -10.42
CA PRO A 389 8.43 -21.90 -9.75
C PRO A 389 8.99 -20.73 -10.57
N LEU A 390 8.73 -19.51 -10.10
CA LEU A 390 9.27 -18.30 -10.72
C LEU A 390 10.49 -17.79 -9.95
N ARG A 391 11.47 -17.23 -10.67
CA ARG A 391 12.66 -16.59 -10.07
C ARG A 391 12.34 -15.37 -9.21
N ARG A 392 11.16 -14.78 -9.37
CA ARG A 392 10.72 -13.58 -8.65
C ARG A 392 9.40 -13.88 -7.96
N ALA A 393 9.18 -13.20 -6.83
CA ALA A 393 7.90 -13.22 -6.14
C ALA A 393 6.78 -12.72 -7.07
N ARG A 394 5.58 -13.28 -6.88
CA ARG A 394 4.41 -12.99 -7.72
C ARG A 394 3.28 -12.46 -6.86
N VAL A 395 2.71 -11.32 -7.24
CA VAL A 395 1.53 -10.74 -6.57
C VAL A 395 0.29 -11.61 -6.83
N ILE A 396 -0.44 -11.93 -5.76
CA ILE A 396 -1.72 -12.64 -5.80
C ILE A 396 -2.89 -11.82 -5.24
N MET A 397 -2.61 -10.79 -4.42
CA MET A 397 -3.62 -9.83 -3.98
C MET A 397 -3.07 -8.42 -4.01
N GLU A 398 -3.92 -7.45 -4.33
CA GLU A 398 -3.68 -6.02 -4.18
C GLU A 398 -4.83 -5.40 -3.38
N ILE A 399 -4.49 -4.82 -2.23
CA ILE A 399 -5.46 -4.29 -1.27
C ILE A 399 -5.14 -2.80 -1.05
N PRO A 400 -6.04 -1.88 -1.43
CA PRO A 400 -5.87 -0.45 -1.19
C PRO A 400 -5.86 -0.12 0.30
N LEU A 401 -5.01 0.83 0.69
CA LEU A 401 -5.02 1.42 2.03
C LEU A 401 -6.43 1.88 2.43
N GLU A 402 -7.20 2.40 1.50
CA GLU A 402 -8.56 2.92 1.71
C GLU A 402 -9.56 1.86 2.22
N LEU A 403 -9.24 0.57 2.13
CA LEU A 403 -10.06 -0.51 2.70
C LEU A 403 -9.64 -0.92 4.12
N MET A 404 -8.45 -0.53 4.54
CA MET A 404 -7.85 -0.99 5.80
C MET A 404 -8.33 -0.14 6.98
N LEU A 405 -8.25 -0.70 8.19
CA LEU A 405 -8.26 0.10 9.41
C LEU A 405 -6.84 0.12 9.96
N THR A 406 -6.25 1.30 10.09
CA THR A 406 -4.86 1.41 10.53
C THR A 406 -4.73 2.39 11.66
N ILE A 407 -3.80 2.11 12.57
CA ILE A 407 -3.40 3.02 13.63
C ILE A 407 -1.89 2.97 13.82
N SER A 408 -1.25 4.13 13.97
CA SER A 408 0.18 4.22 14.29
C SER A 408 0.48 3.54 15.62
N LYS A 409 1.65 2.90 15.72
CA LYS A 409 2.13 2.34 17.00
C LYS A 409 2.63 3.40 17.97
N LYS A 410 2.98 4.59 17.47
CA LYS A 410 3.54 5.69 18.25
C LYS A 410 2.62 6.90 18.22
N LEU A 411 2.65 7.66 19.32
CA LEU A 411 1.95 8.93 19.43
C LEU A 411 2.56 10.01 18.50
N PRO A 412 1.75 10.98 18.04
CA PRO A 412 0.29 11.02 18.16
C PRO A 412 -0.37 9.89 17.36
N TRP A 413 -1.54 9.42 17.78
CA TRP A 413 -2.29 8.42 17.02
C TRP A 413 -2.63 8.95 15.63
N MET A 414 -2.20 8.24 14.60
CA MET A 414 -2.48 8.54 13.21
C MET A 414 -3.24 7.39 12.57
N PHE A 415 -4.29 7.73 11.80
CA PHE A 415 -5.15 6.78 11.10
C PHE A 415 -5.04 6.98 9.61
N PHE A 416 -4.98 5.87 8.86
CA PHE A 416 -5.00 5.91 7.40
C PHE A 416 -5.82 4.76 6.82
N PRO A 417 -6.93 5.04 6.12
CA PRO A 417 -7.62 6.33 6.02
C PRO A 417 -8.05 6.87 7.38
N ASP A 418 -8.08 8.20 7.51
CA ASP A 418 -8.67 8.83 8.69
C ASP A 418 -10.19 8.82 8.56
N ILE A 419 -10.81 7.84 9.24
CA ILE A 419 -12.26 7.66 9.24
C ILE A 419 -12.95 8.39 10.38
N ILE A 420 -12.21 8.81 11.42
CA ILE A 420 -12.78 9.41 12.62
C ILE A 420 -12.93 10.93 12.41
N PRO A 421 -14.15 11.49 12.45
CA PRO A 421 -14.32 12.93 12.31
C PRO A 421 -13.75 13.66 13.52
N VAL A 422 -13.19 14.84 13.26
CA VAL A 422 -12.63 15.72 14.31
C VAL A 422 -13.67 15.97 15.40
N GLY A 423 -13.27 15.72 16.67
CA GLY A 423 -14.14 15.88 17.83
C GLY A 423 -15.12 14.71 18.08
N HIS A 424 -14.95 13.57 17.41
CA HIS A 424 -15.67 12.36 17.79
C HIS A 424 -15.15 11.82 19.14
N PRO A 425 -16.02 11.55 20.13
CA PRO A 425 -15.61 11.10 21.46
C PRO A 425 -14.89 9.74 21.49
N ILE A 426 -14.96 8.95 20.41
CA ILE A 426 -14.24 7.67 20.33
C ILE A 426 -12.72 7.92 20.33
N PHE A 427 -12.30 9.08 19.83
CA PHE A 427 -10.89 9.47 19.84
C PHE A 427 -10.38 9.69 21.27
N ASP A 428 -11.21 10.19 22.18
CA ASP A 428 -10.85 10.34 23.60
C ASP A 428 -10.68 8.97 24.28
N ILE A 429 -11.52 8.00 23.92
CA ILE A 429 -11.39 6.60 24.38
C ILE A 429 -10.07 6.00 23.86
N ILE A 430 -9.78 6.15 22.57
CA ILE A 430 -8.51 5.68 21.96
C ILE A 430 -7.30 6.36 22.61
N ASN A 431 -7.37 7.68 22.87
CA ASN A 431 -6.30 8.42 23.54
C ASN A 431 -6.07 7.99 25.00
N SER A 432 -7.08 7.42 25.66
CA SER A 432 -6.97 6.94 27.03
C SER A 432 -6.23 5.61 27.17
N THR A 433 -5.98 4.92 26.06
CA THR A 433 -5.30 3.61 26.03
C THR A 433 -3.79 3.73 26.24
N ASN A 434 -3.17 2.69 26.80
CA ASN A 434 -1.72 2.60 26.96
C ASN A 434 -1.04 2.39 25.59
N PRO A 435 -0.10 3.26 25.18
CA PRO A 435 0.52 3.15 23.87
C PRO A 435 1.20 1.82 23.57
N GLU A 436 1.82 1.21 24.56
CA GLU A 436 2.64 0.01 24.40
C GLU A 436 1.82 -1.29 24.37
N THR A 437 0.72 -1.35 25.13
CA THR A 437 0.02 -2.63 25.41
C THR A 437 -1.36 -2.73 24.77
N ASP A 438 -2.03 -1.61 24.48
CA ASP A 438 -3.48 -1.60 24.22
C ASP A 438 -3.82 -1.48 22.73
N SER A 439 -2.97 -2.04 21.85
CA SER A 439 -3.19 -1.95 20.40
C SER A 439 -4.48 -2.65 19.93
N ASP A 440 -4.86 -3.71 20.61
CA ASP A 440 -6.10 -4.46 20.38
C ASP A 440 -7.34 -3.66 20.79
N LEU A 441 -7.32 -2.99 21.96
CA LEU A 441 -8.40 -2.11 22.40
C LEU A 441 -8.63 -0.96 21.40
N ARG A 442 -7.55 -0.37 20.88
CA ARG A 442 -7.63 0.71 19.87
C ARG A 442 -8.22 0.21 18.55
N LEU A 443 -7.76 -0.95 18.06
CA LEU A 443 -8.29 -1.55 16.84
C LEU A 443 -9.75 -2.00 17.00
N ALA A 444 -10.14 -2.53 18.15
CA ALA A 444 -11.54 -2.87 18.45
C ALA A 444 -12.45 -1.63 18.40
N CYS A 445 -12.00 -0.51 18.97
CA CYS A 445 -12.71 0.77 18.88
C CYS A 445 -12.87 1.24 17.43
N LEU A 446 -11.80 1.14 16.63
CA LEU A 446 -11.82 1.48 15.20
C LEU A 446 -12.76 0.60 14.39
N LEU A 447 -12.75 -0.72 14.64
CA LEU A 447 -13.59 -1.69 13.96
C LEU A 447 -15.07 -1.43 14.24
N LEU A 448 -15.44 -1.27 15.52
CA LEU A 448 -16.81 -0.95 15.92
C LEU A 448 -17.28 0.38 15.34
N TYR A 449 -16.39 1.38 15.29
CA TYR A 449 -16.68 2.66 14.67
C TYR A 449 -16.89 2.52 13.15
N ALA A 450 -16.07 1.71 12.46
CA ALA A 450 -16.18 1.47 11.03
C ALA A 450 -17.53 0.81 10.65
N PHE A 451 -18.06 -0.09 11.49
CA PHE A 451 -19.41 -0.67 11.30
C PHE A 451 -20.53 0.36 11.48
N ASP A 452 -20.31 1.40 12.26
CA ASP A 452 -21.31 2.45 12.50
C ASP A 452 -21.27 3.57 11.44
N CYS A 453 -20.18 3.65 10.66
CA CYS A 453 -20.04 4.57 9.53
C CYS A 453 -20.90 4.15 8.34
N LYS A 454 -21.91 4.95 8.01
CA LYS A 454 -22.76 4.74 6.83
C LYS A 454 -21.93 4.63 5.55
N ASP A 455 -22.27 3.64 4.71
CA ASP A 455 -21.65 3.39 3.39
C ASP A 455 -20.16 3.00 3.47
N ASN A 456 -19.65 2.69 4.67
CA ASN A 456 -18.29 2.20 4.89
C ASN A 456 -18.15 0.75 4.39
N PHE A 457 -16.99 0.42 3.82
CA PHE A 457 -16.67 -0.92 3.36
C PHE A 457 -16.86 -1.99 4.45
N TRP A 458 -16.46 -1.68 5.69
CA TRP A 458 -16.53 -2.62 6.81
C TRP A 458 -17.96 -2.99 7.20
N GLN A 459 -18.97 -2.18 6.86
CA GLN A 459 -20.38 -2.57 7.06
C GLN A 459 -20.76 -3.81 6.25
N LEU A 460 -20.16 -3.97 5.06
CA LEU A 460 -20.41 -5.12 4.18
C LEU A 460 -19.43 -6.26 4.48
N TYR A 461 -18.17 -5.92 4.76
CA TYR A 461 -17.15 -6.92 5.07
C TYR A 461 -17.41 -7.63 6.40
N GLY A 462 -18.07 -6.95 7.34
CA GLY A 462 -18.40 -7.50 8.65
C GLY A 462 -19.27 -8.75 8.60
N ASP A 463 -20.07 -8.93 7.56
CA ASP A 463 -20.91 -10.13 7.35
C ASP A 463 -20.08 -11.39 7.05
N PHE A 464 -18.79 -11.23 6.71
CA PHE A 464 -17.85 -12.33 6.42
C PHE A 464 -16.85 -12.56 7.55
N LEU A 465 -16.93 -11.78 8.64
CA LEU A 465 -16.16 -12.04 9.84
C LEU A 465 -16.88 -13.08 10.69
N PRO A 466 -16.15 -13.93 11.43
CA PRO A 466 -16.77 -14.93 12.29
C PRO A 466 -17.64 -14.24 13.35
N SER A 467 -18.81 -14.82 13.59
CA SER A 467 -19.67 -14.44 14.71
C SER A 467 -18.99 -14.78 16.05
N ALA A 468 -19.58 -14.34 17.17
CA ALA A 468 -19.02 -14.61 18.49
C ALA A 468 -18.96 -16.12 18.82
N ASP A 469 -19.93 -16.89 18.35
CA ASP A 469 -20.02 -18.35 18.52
C ASP A 469 -19.11 -19.13 17.56
N GLU A 470 -18.72 -18.54 16.43
CA GLU A 470 -17.76 -19.10 15.47
C GLU A 470 -16.30 -18.82 15.87
N CYS A 471 -16.06 -17.86 16.76
CA CYS A 471 -14.72 -17.50 17.22
C CYS A 471 -14.12 -18.57 18.16
N THR A 472 -12.85 -18.89 17.95
CA THR A 472 -12.06 -19.75 18.84
C THR A 472 -11.28 -18.99 19.91
N SER A 473 -11.36 -17.65 19.92
CA SER A 473 -10.64 -16.81 20.87
C SER A 473 -11.15 -17.02 22.30
N PHE A 474 -10.24 -17.30 23.23
CA PHE A 474 -10.56 -17.42 24.64
C PHE A 474 -10.98 -16.12 25.33
N LEU A 475 -10.97 -14.97 24.64
CA LEU A 475 -11.66 -13.79 25.14
C LEU A 475 -13.17 -14.02 25.27
N LEU A 476 -13.74 -14.89 24.42
CA LEU A 476 -15.17 -15.22 24.41
C LEU A 476 -15.49 -16.54 25.12
N ALA A 477 -14.49 -17.19 25.71
CA ALA A 477 -14.66 -18.48 26.37
C ALA A 477 -15.39 -18.37 27.71
N THR A 478 -16.14 -19.43 28.01
CA THR A 478 -16.70 -19.61 29.34
C THR A 478 -15.67 -20.20 30.31
N GLU A 479 -15.91 -20.09 31.61
CA GLU A 479 -15.03 -20.71 32.61
C GLU A 479 -14.92 -22.23 32.44
N GLU A 480 -15.98 -22.89 31.97
CA GLU A 480 -15.94 -24.32 31.62
C GLU A 480 -14.91 -24.59 30.53
N ASP A 481 -14.90 -23.79 29.46
CA ASP A 481 -13.97 -23.97 28.35
C ASP A 481 -12.51 -23.70 28.80
N LEU A 482 -12.29 -22.72 29.68
CA LEU A 482 -10.97 -22.41 30.22
C LEU A 482 -10.44 -23.53 31.14
N LEU A 483 -11.32 -24.23 31.87
CA LEU A 483 -10.94 -25.37 32.69
C LEU A 483 -10.47 -26.57 31.85
N GLU A 484 -11.01 -26.72 30.63
CA GLU A 484 -10.62 -27.80 29.72
C GLU A 484 -9.18 -27.65 29.18
N LEU A 485 -8.57 -26.47 29.29
CA LEU A 485 -7.19 -26.22 28.82
C LEU A 485 -6.14 -27.11 29.48
N GLN A 486 -6.38 -27.54 30.72
CA GLN A 486 -5.38 -28.25 31.55
C GLN A 486 -4.03 -27.50 31.61
N ASP A 487 -4.11 -26.16 31.61
CA ASP A 487 -3.00 -25.22 31.67
C ASP A 487 -3.43 -23.99 32.47
N GLU A 488 -3.21 -24.03 33.78
CA GLU A 488 -3.68 -22.97 34.68
C GLU A 488 -3.01 -21.62 34.37
N LYS A 489 -1.78 -21.62 33.84
CA LYS A 489 -1.08 -20.38 33.51
C LYS A 489 -1.72 -19.69 32.31
N LEU A 490 -2.06 -20.45 31.26
CA LEU A 490 -2.78 -19.89 30.12
C LEU A 490 -4.20 -19.47 30.52
N ALA A 491 -4.91 -20.31 31.29
CA ALA A 491 -6.25 -19.99 31.79
C ALA A 491 -6.27 -18.71 32.63
N SER A 492 -5.33 -18.54 33.57
CA SER A 492 -5.22 -17.32 34.38
C SER A 492 -4.95 -16.08 33.52
N THR A 493 -4.05 -16.21 32.53
CA THR A 493 -3.74 -15.13 31.58
C THR A 493 -4.97 -14.72 30.76
N MET A 494 -5.80 -15.68 30.36
CA MET A 494 -7.03 -15.38 29.63
C MET A 494 -8.09 -14.73 30.52
N ARG A 495 -8.25 -15.18 31.77
CA ARG A 495 -9.15 -14.52 32.74
C ARG A 495 -8.75 -13.06 32.99
N GLU A 496 -7.44 -12.79 33.12
CA GLU A 496 -6.94 -11.42 33.25
C GLU A 496 -7.24 -10.56 32.02
N GLN A 497 -7.12 -11.11 30.81
CA GLN A 497 -7.46 -10.39 29.59
C GLN A 497 -8.96 -10.14 29.43
N GLN A 498 -9.80 -11.11 29.79
CA GLN A 498 -11.26 -10.96 29.83
C GLN A 498 -11.65 -9.86 30.82
N HIS A 499 -11.05 -9.87 32.01
CA HIS A 499 -11.27 -8.84 33.02
C HIS A 499 -10.83 -7.45 32.52
N ARG A 500 -9.64 -7.35 31.89
CA ARG A 500 -9.15 -6.11 31.28
C ARG A 500 -10.13 -5.56 30.23
N ALA A 501 -10.67 -6.43 29.39
CA ALA A 501 -11.63 -6.05 28.36
C ALA A 501 -12.95 -5.54 28.97
N LEU A 502 -13.45 -6.24 30.00
CA LEU A 502 -14.67 -5.85 30.72
C LEU A 502 -14.49 -4.52 31.45
N GLU A 503 -13.41 -4.34 32.20
CA GLU A 503 -13.11 -3.08 32.91
C GLU A 503 -13.00 -1.91 31.92
N PHE A 504 -12.33 -2.12 30.78
CA PHE A 504 -12.23 -1.10 29.74
C PHE A 504 -13.60 -0.75 29.14
N TRP A 505 -14.46 -1.74 28.91
CA TRP A 505 -15.83 -1.50 28.43
C TRP A 505 -16.66 -0.74 29.47
N GLU A 506 -16.68 -1.17 30.74
CA GLU A 506 -17.44 -0.52 31.82
C GLU A 506 -17.04 0.94 32.00
N LYS A 507 -15.73 1.22 31.92
CA LYS A 507 -15.18 2.58 32.01
C LYS A 507 -15.62 3.49 30.87
N ASN A 508 -15.78 2.96 29.64
CA ASN A 508 -15.96 3.76 28.43
C ASN A 508 -17.37 3.70 27.83
N TRP A 509 -18.21 2.74 28.23
CA TRP A 509 -19.59 2.53 27.73
C TRP A 509 -20.66 2.68 28.83
N HIS A 510 -20.37 3.47 29.87
CA HIS A 510 -21.31 3.76 30.96
C HIS A 510 -22.58 4.50 30.51
N SER A 511 -23.63 4.49 31.34
CA SER A 511 -24.97 5.01 30.99
C SER A 511 -25.01 6.47 30.52
N ALA A 512 -24.11 7.32 31.04
CA ALA A 512 -24.02 8.75 30.75
C ALA A 512 -23.20 9.13 29.48
N VAL A 513 -22.62 8.17 28.74
CA VAL A 513 -21.86 8.50 27.52
C VAL A 513 -22.76 8.97 26.36
N PRO A 514 -22.25 9.76 25.41
CA PRO A 514 -23.01 10.16 24.23
C PRO A 514 -23.57 8.96 23.45
N LEU A 515 -24.77 9.10 22.87
CA LEU A 515 -25.43 8.02 22.09
C LEU A 515 -24.54 7.46 20.97
N LYS A 516 -23.71 8.30 20.36
CA LYS A 516 -22.73 7.92 19.32
C LYS A 516 -21.64 6.96 19.81
N ILE A 517 -21.33 6.93 21.11
CA ILE A 517 -20.49 5.91 21.73
C ILE A 517 -21.33 4.71 22.11
N LYS A 518 -22.43 4.94 22.86
CA LYS A 518 -23.28 3.88 23.41
C LYS A 518 -23.75 2.87 22.35
N ARG A 519 -24.00 3.31 21.12
CA ARG A 519 -24.45 2.43 20.03
C ARG A 519 -23.38 1.50 19.46
N LEU A 520 -22.09 1.81 19.65
CA LEU A 520 -20.97 1.03 19.09
C LEU A 520 -20.86 -0.36 19.74
N ALA A 521 -21.00 -0.43 21.07
CA ALA A 521 -21.00 -1.66 21.86
C ALA A 521 -22.05 -1.56 22.99
N ARG A 522 -23.27 -2.03 22.73
CA ARG A 522 -24.39 -1.91 23.69
C ARG A 522 -24.23 -2.81 24.91
N ASP A 523 -23.47 -3.87 24.74
CA ASP A 523 -23.18 -4.94 25.67
C ASP A 523 -21.66 -5.24 25.63
N PRO A 524 -21.10 -5.81 26.70
CA PRO A 524 -19.67 -6.11 26.78
C PRO A 524 -19.26 -7.17 25.77
N GLU A 525 -20.14 -8.14 25.47
CA GLU A 525 -19.87 -9.25 24.54
C GLU A 525 -19.50 -8.72 23.15
N ARG A 526 -20.23 -7.72 22.62
CA ARG A 526 -19.91 -7.06 21.35
C ARG A 526 -18.53 -6.40 21.34
N PHE A 527 -18.10 -5.80 22.46
CA PHE A 527 -16.78 -5.20 22.54
C PHE A 527 -15.67 -6.26 22.63
N ILE A 528 -15.89 -7.29 23.45
CA ILE A 528 -14.97 -8.42 23.62
C ILE A 528 -14.81 -9.18 22.28
N TRP A 529 -15.90 -9.36 21.53
CA TRP A 529 -15.86 -9.90 20.18
C TRP A 529 -15.00 -9.03 19.25
N ALA A 530 -15.22 -7.72 19.20
CA ALA A 530 -14.40 -6.83 18.37
C ALA A 530 -12.91 -6.86 18.76
N MET A 531 -12.61 -7.00 20.05
CA MET A 531 -11.25 -7.20 20.55
C MET A 531 -10.67 -8.55 20.12
N SER A 532 -11.47 -9.62 20.10
CA SER A 532 -11.04 -10.93 19.59
C SER A 532 -10.69 -10.91 18.10
N ILE A 533 -11.49 -10.20 17.29
CA ILE A 533 -11.19 -9.94 15.88
C ILE A 533 -9.91 -9.12 15.75
N ALA A 534 -9.75 -8.08 16.57
CA ALA A 534 -8.55 -7.25 16.57
C ALA A 534 -7.28 -8.04 16.94
N GLN A 535 -7.33 -8.96 17.90
CA GLN A 535 -6.17 -9.77 18.29
C GLN A 535 -5.78 -10.79 17.22
N SER A 536 -6.78 -11.50 16.67
CA SER A 536 -6.58 -12.61 15.72
C SER A 536 -6.27 -12.16 14.29
N ARG A 537 -6.69 -10.95 13.87
CA ARG A 537 -6.56 -10.48 12.47
C ARG A 537 -5.68 -9.24 12.30
N CYS A 538 -5.02 -8.77 13.36
CA CYS A 538 -4.12 -7.62 13.28
C CYS A 538 -2.80 -7.96 12.58
N ILE A 539 -2.53 -7.25 11.49
CA ILE A 539 -1.25 -7.26 10.79
C ILE A 539 -0.43 -6.06 11.26
N ASN A 540 0.83 -6.34 11.60
CA ASN A 540 1.80 -5.33 11.97
C ASN A 540 2.73 -5.06 10.79
N LEU A 541 2.70 -3.85 10.23
CA LEU A 541 3.52 -3.53 9.08
C LEU A 541 4.04 -2.11 9.14
N GLN A 542 5.28 -1.92 8.70
CA GLN A 542 5.82 -0.59 8.45
C GLN A 542 5.25 -0.08 7.12
N THR A 543 4.50 1.01 7.20
CA THR A 543 3.90 1.66 6.04
C THR A 543 4.58 2.98 5.77
N ARG A 544 4.73 3.29 4.49
CA ARG A 544 5.14 4.60 4.00
C ARG A 544 4.00 5.26 3.25
N ILE A 545 3.57 6.42 3.75
CA ILE A 545 2.50 7.24 3.19
C ILE A 545 3.10 8.61 2.86
N GLY A 546 3.44 8.83 1.58
CA GLY A 546 4.20 10.01 1.16
C GLY A 546 5.59 10.07 1.80
N ALA A 547 5.84 11.10 2.60
CA ALA A 547 7.07 11.26 3.39
C ALA A 547 7.01 10.59 4.77
N LEU A 548 5.82 10.23 5.25
CA LEU A 548 5.64 9.60 6.55
C LEU A 548 5.99 8.11 6.48
N ILE A 549 6.85 7.65 7.37
CA ILE A 549 7.14 6.23 7.61
C ILE A 549 6.73 5.92 9.03
N GLN A 550 5.88 4.91 9.22
CA GLN A 550 5.43 4.51 10.55
C GLN A 550 5.15 3.02 10.61
N ASP A 551 5.37 2.44 11.79
CA ASP A 551 4.85 1.12 12.11
C ASP A 551 3.39 1.27 12.50
N ALA A 552 2.52 0.45 11.90
CA ALA A 552 1.09 0.48 12.13
C ALA A 552 0.56 -0.88 12.57
N ASN A 553 -0.48 -0.86 13.42
CA ASN A 553 -1.37 -1.99 13.63
C ASN A 553 -2.52 -1.86 12.62
N MET A 554 -2.84 -2.93 11.89
CA MET A 554 -3.73 -2.87 10.73
C MET A 554 -4.71 -4.03 10.72
N LEU A 555 -6.00 -3.76 10.46
CA LEU A 555 -6.94 -4.76 9.98
C LEU A 555 -7.01 -4.62 8.46
N VAL A 556 -6.65 -5.70 7.76
CA VAL A 556 -6.55 -5.70 6.30
C VAL A 556 -7.51 -6.73 5.74
N PRO A 557 -8.64 -6.31 5.14
CA PRO A 557 -9.61 -7.24 4.61
C PRO A 557 -9.01 -8.07 3.48
N TYR A 558 -9.55 -9.27 3.26
CA TYR A 558 -9.07 -10.31 2.34
C TYR A 558 -7.74 -10.94 2.75
N ALA A 559 -6.73 -10.14 3.11
CA ALA A 559 -5.46 -10.67 3.62
C ALA A 559 -5.62 -11.36 4.98
N ASP A 560 -6.58 -10.94 5.79
CA ASP A 560 -6.94 -11.56 7.06
C ASP A 560 -7.61 -12.94 6.93
N MET A 561 -8.00 -13.35 5.71
CA MET A 561 -8.50 -14.71 5.43
C MET A 561 -7.38 -15.72 5.15
N MET A 562 -6.12 -15.28 5.12
CA MET A 562 -5.00 -16.20 4.93
C MET A 562 -4.68 -16.90 6.25
N ASN A 563 -4.59 -18.23 6.22
CA ASN A 563 -4.24 -19.01 7.41
C ASN A 563 -2.74 -19.06 7.67
N HIS A 564 -2.40 -19.48 8.89
CA HIS A 564 -1.03 -19.65 9.33
C HIS A 564 -0.39 -20.92 8.76
N SER A 565 0.90 -20.85 8.43
CA SER A 565 1.76 -22.02 8.30
C SER A 565 3.15 -21.72 8.84
N PHE A 566 3.80 -22.74 9.42
CA PHE A 566 5.22 -22.71 9.78
C PHE A 566 6.15 -22.83 8.56
N GLN A 567 5.59 -23.15 7.39
CA GLN A 567 6.27 -23.15 6.10
C GLN A 567 5.43 -22.33 5.12
N PRO A 568 5.32 -21.00 5.32
CA PRO A 568 4.43 -20.18 4.53
C PRO A 568 4.88 -20.15 3.07
N ASN A 569 3.90 -20.06 2.17
CA ASN A 569 4.16 -19.88 0.74
C ASN A 569 3.93 -18.44 0.25
N CYS A 570 3.40 -17.58 1.11
CA CYS A 570 3.15 -16.18 0.83
C CYS A 570 3.75 -15.24 1.89
N PHE A 571 3.88 -13.97 1.54
CA PHE A 571 4.29 -12.89 2.45
C PHE A 571 3.63 -11.56 2.07
N PHE A 572 3.61 -10.62 3.01
CA PHE A 572 3.07 -9.27 2.82
C PHE A 572 4.13 -8.28 2.32
N HIS A 573 3.76 -7.45 1.35
CA HIS A 573 4.61 -6.40 0.80
C HIS A 573 3.88 -5.05 0.74
N TRP A 574 4.48 -3.99 1.28
CA TRP A 574 3.92 -2.64 1.18
C TRP A 574 4.40 -1.90 -0.08
N ARG A 575 3.52 -1.72 -1.05
CA ARG A 575 3.78 -0.88 -2.23
C ARG A 575 3.44 0.58 -1.92
N PHE A 576 4.44 1.31 -1.43
CA PHE A 576 4.28 2.70 -0.98
C PHE A 576 3.79 3.69 -2.06
N LYS A 577 4.14 3.48 -3.34
CA LYS A 577 3.80 4.42 -4.43
C LYS A 577 2.29 4.53 -4.65
N ASP A 578 1.59 3.42 -4.50
CA ASP A 578 0.16 3.31 -4.75
C ASP A 578 -0.64 3.12 -3.46
N ARG A 579 0.05 3.14 -2.29
CA ARG A 579 -0.52 2.90 -0.96
C ARG A 579 -1.32 1.60 -0.94
N MET A 580 -0.68 0.51 -1.34
CA MET A 580 -1.30 -0.81 -1.41
C MET A 580 -0.53 -1.84 -0.61
N LEU A 581 -1.26 -2.72 0.07
CA LEU A 581 -0.71 -3.98 0.53
C LEU A 581 -0.80 -5.00 -0.62
N GLU A 582 0.30 -5.67 -0.88
CA GLU A 582 0.38 -6.79 -1.79
C GLU A 582 0.60 -8.08 -0.99
N VAL A 583 -0.12 -9.13 -1.36
CA VAL A 583 0.20 -10.49 -0.94
C VAL A 583 0.99 -11.13 -2.09
N MET A 584 2.17 -11.66 -1.78
CA MET A 584 3.09 -12.20 -2.78
C MET A 584 3.46 -13.64 -2.47
N ILE A 585 3.52 -14.48 -3.50
CA ILE A 585 4.09 -15.83 -3.41
C ILE A 585 5.62 -15.76 -3.30
N ASN A 586 6.20 -16.60 -2.44
CA ASN A 586 7.64 -16.78 -2.29
C ASN A 586 8.31 -17.21 -3.60
N ALA A 587 9.47 -16.62 -3.91
CA ALA A 587 10.21 -16.98 -5.12
C ALA A 587 10.68 -18.46 -5.09
N GLY A 588 10.65 -19.12 -6.24
CA GLY A 588 11.14 -20.49 -6.41
C GLY A 588 10.20 -21.58 -5.90
N GLN A 589 9.05 -21.24 -5.31
CA GLN A 589 8.08 -22.23 -4.86
C GLN A 589 7.12 -22.65 -5.98
N ARG A 590 6.84 -23.96 -6.05
CA ARG A 590 5.76 -24.53 -6.86
C ARG A 590 4.50 -24.52 -6.02
N ILE A 591 3.39 -24.05 -6.58
CA ILE A 591 2.07 -24.14 -5.94
C ILE A 591 1.15 -24.88 -6.90
N LYS A 592 0.49 -25.93 -6.43
CA LYS A 592 -0.51 -26.66 -7.22
C LYS A 592 -1.88 -26.04 -7.01
N LYS A 593 -2.76 -26.20 -7.99
CA LYS A 593 -4.17 -25.89 -7.85
C LYS A 593 -4.75 -26.63 -6.63
N GLY A 594 -5.49 -25.91 -5.80
CA GLY A 594 -6.07 -26.41 -4.57
C GLY A 594 -5.15 -26.34 -3.36
N ASP A 595 -3.87 -25.99 -3.51
CA ASP A 595 -3.00 -25.72 -2.36
C ASP A 595 -3.46 -24.45 -1.64
N GLU A 596 -3.40 -24.47 -0.31
CA GLU A 596 -3.71 -23.30 0.51
C GLU A 596 -2.56 -22.28 0.46
N MET A 597 -2.92 -21.01 0.37
CA MET A 597 -2.03 -19.86 0.40
C MET A 597 -1.92 -19.38 1.85
N THR A 598 -0.75 -19.55 2.44
CA THR A 598 -0.52 -19.34 3.87
C THR A 598 0.59 -18.33 4.13
N VAL A 599 0.48 -17.65 5.26
CA VAL A 599 1.48 -16.70 5.77
C VAL A 599 1.98 -17.13 7.15
N ASP A 600 3.11 -16.59 7.60
CA ASP A 600 3.52 -16.73 8.99
C ASP A 600 2.92 -15.59 9.82
N TYR A 601 2.08 -15.93 10.79
CA TYR A 601 1.40 -14.95 11.65
C TYR A 601 2.39 -14.32 12.63
N MET A 602 3.20 -15.16 13.27
CA MET A 602 4.20 -14.69 14.22
C MET A 602 5.30 -15.74 14.35
N ALA A 603 6.41 -15.49 13.65
CA ALA A 603 7.57 -16.36 13.64
C ALA A 603 8.07 -16.63 15.06
N GLY A 604 8.38 -17.89 15.34
CA GLY A 604 9.06 -18.27 16.58
C GLY A 604 8.18 -18.44 17.82
N GLN A 605 6.86 -18.46 17.69
CA GLN A 605 5.95 -18.53 18.83
C GLN A 605 5.46 -19.95 19.14
N LYS A 606 5.18 -20.18 20.42
CA LYS A 606 4.69 -21.45 20.99
C LYS A 606 3.17 -21.55 20.88
N ASN A 607 2.63 -22.75 21.13
CA ASN A 607 1.19 -22.99 21.06
C ASN A 607 0.39 -22.22 22.13
N ASP A 608 0.95 -21.97 23.31
CA ASP A 608 0.31 -21.14 24.34
C ASP A 608 0.04 -19.72 23.83
N PHE A 609 1.01 -19.12 23.13
CA PHE A 609 0.87 -17.80 22.52
C PHE A 609 -0.12 -17.80 21.35
N PHE A 610 -0.08 -18.81 20.47
CA PHE A 610 -1.06 -18.93 19.38
C PHE A 610 -2.48 -19.08 19.91
N MET A 611 -2.68 -19.85 20.98
CA MET A 611 -3.97 -19.93 21.65
C MET A 611 -4.38 -18.60 22.25
N GLN A 612 -3.48 -17.94 22.99
CA GLN A 612 -3.73 -16.66 23.64
C GLN A 612 -4.18 -15.58 22.67
N ARG A 613 -3.59 -15.52 21.46
CA ARG A 613 -3.78 -14.41 20.53
C ARG A 613 -4.67 -14.73 19.33
N TYR A 614 -4.59 -15.95 18.81
CA TYR A 614 -5.24 -16.35 17.56
C TYR A 614 -6.29 -17.45 17.76
N GLY A 615 -6.35 -18.09 18.93
CA GLY A 615 -7.33 -19.12 19.22
C GLY A 615 -7.08 -20.44 18.48
N PHE A 616 -5.83 -20.78 18.18
CA PHE A 616 -5.49 -22.10 17.61
C PHE A 616 -4.14 -22.61 18.15
N SER A 617 -3.92 -23.91 17.99
CA SER A 617 -2.65 -24.59 18.26
C SER A 617 -2.38 -25.62 17.18
N SER A 618 -1.13 -26.08 17.07
CA SER A 618 -0.74 -27.06 16.06
C SER A 618 0.14 -28.15 16.67
N PRO A 619 -0.11 -29.43 16.33
CA PRO A 619 0.72 -30.55 16.80
C PRO A 619 2.10 -30.57 16.14
N VAL A 620 2.30 -29.79 15.06
CA VAL A 620 3.54 -29.71 14.30
C VAL A 620 4.21 -28.34 14.43
N ASN A 621 3.94 -27.59 15.51
CA ASN A 621 4.60 -26.32 15.77
C ASN A 621 6.09 -26.55 16.08
N PRO A 622 7.03 -26.06 15.25
CA PRO A 622 8.47 -26.28 15.45
C PRO A 622 9.08 -25.48 16.59
N TRP A 623 8.33 -24.59 17.21
CA TRP A 623 8.77 -23.71 18.29
C TRP A 623 8.15 -24.05 19.64
N ASP A 624 7.28 -25.06 19.68
CA ASP A 624 6.66 -25.47 20.94
C ASP A 624 7.69 -26.10 21.88
N VAL A 625 7.35 -26.20 23.17
CA VAL A 625 8.31 -26.61 24.19
C VAL A 625 7.80 -27.66 25.18
N ILE A 626 8.70 -28.57 25.52
CA ILE A 626 8.58 -29.45 26.69
C ILE A 626 9.63 -29.02 27.71
N ASN A 627 9.23 -28.87 28.97
CA ASN A 627 10.12 -28.48 30.05
C ASN A 627 10.60 -29.72 30.80
N PHE A 628 11.83 -30.15 30.54
CA PHE A 628 12.50 -31.20 31.31
C PHE A 628 13.16 -30.60 32.57
N THR A 629 13.13 -31.37 33.65
CA THR A 629 13.63 -31.03 34.98
C THR A 629 14.75 -31.97 35.45
N GLY A 630 14.89 -33.14 34.82
CA GLY A 630 15.96 -34.08 35.08
C GLY A 630 17.34 -33.62 34.59
N ASP A 631 18.38 -34.31 35.06
CA ASP A 631 19.78 -34.07 34.68
C ASP A 631 20.21 -34.83 33.43
N ALA A 632 19.36 -35.72 32.90
CA ALA A 632 19.63 -36.54 31.73
C ALA A 632 19.84 -35.67 30.50
N LYS A 633 20.89 -35.96 29.70
CA LYS A 633 21.20 -35.22 28.48
C LYS A 633 21.65 -36.17 27.38
N ILE A 634 21.25 -35.88 26.14
CA ILE A 634 21.68 -36.60 24.94
C ILE A 634 22.62 -35.74 24.08
N HIS A 635 23.41 -36.38 23.23
CA HIS A 635 24.33 -35.66 22.35
C HIS A 635 23.59 -34.93 21.22
N LEU A 636 23.75 -33.60 21.15
CA LEU A 636 23.02 -32.76 20.20
C LEU A 636 23.30 -33.15 18.74
N ASP A 637 24.57 -33.19 18.34
CA ASP A 637 24.92 -33.37 16.92
C ASP A 637 24.51 -34.76 16.41
N THR A 638 24.52 -35.76 17.28
CA THR A 638 24.04 -37.11 16.93
C THR A 638 22.54 -37.10 16.75
N PHE A 639 21.79 -36.43 17.62
CA PHE A 639 20.34 -36.31 17.48
C PHE A 639 19.98 -35.60 16.18
N LEU A 640 20.62 -34.47 15.88
CA LEU A 640 20.42 -33.74 14.62
C LEU A 640 20.74 -34.60 13.40
N SER A 641 21.85 -35.35 13.44
CA SER A 641 22.26 -36.26 12.37
C SER A 641 21.24 -37.38 12.14
N VAL A 642 20.71 -38.01 13.20
CA VAL A 642 19.72 -39.09 13.12
C VAL A 642 18.45 -38.66 12.39
N PHE A 643 18.04 -37.40 12.54
CA PHE A 643 16.85 -36.83 11.93
C PHE A 643 17.13 -35.94 10.70
N ASN A 644 18.37 -35.92 10.20
CA ASN A 644 18.80 -35.06 9.09
C ASN A 644 18.42 -33.58 9.30
N ILE A 645 18.49 -33.09 10.54
CA ILE A 645 18.24 -31.69 10.88
C ILE A 645 19.55 -30.92 10.68
N SER A 646 19.45 -29.73 10.08
CA SER A 646 20.59 -28.87 9.80
C SER A 646 20.26 -27.42 10.16
N GLY A 647 21.30 -26.61 10.35
CA GLY A 647 21.18 -25.19 10.68
C GLY A 647 21.53 -24.89 12.13
N LEU A 648 21.36 -23.63 12.53
CA LEU A 648 21.50 -23.19 13.92
C LEU A 648 20.17 -23.41 14.67
N PRO A 649 20.14 -23.43 16.01
CA PRO A 649 18.89 -23.61 16.77
C PRO A 649 17.74 -22.69 16.35
N GLY A 650 18.04 -21.43 16.00
CA GLY A 650 17.05 -20.47 15.50
C GLY A 650 16.61 -20.69 14.04
N GLU A 651 17.27 -21.58 13.30
CA GLU A 651 17.10 -21.78 11.86
C GLU A 651 17.06 -23.27 11.48
N TYR A 652 16.81 -24.17 12.43
CA TYR A 652 16.74 -25.60 12.15
C TYR A 652 15.72 -25.91 11.06
N TYR A 653 16.15 -26.72 10.09
CA TYR A 653 15.32 -27.23 9.02
C TYR A 653 15.64 -28.71 8.75
N HIS A 654 14.64 -29.44 8.26
CA HIS A 654 14.80 -30.82 7.82
C HIS A 654 15.45 -30.85 6.43
N ASN A 655 16.59 -31.52 6.30
CA ASN A 655 17.29 -31.69 5.02
C ASN A 655 16.75 -32.90 4.25
N SER A 656 15.63 -32.68 3.55
CA SER A 656 14.95 -33.73 2.77
C SER A 656 15.77 -34.28 1.59
N ARG A 657 16.90 -33.67 1.23
CA ARG A 657 17.81 -34.23 0.20
C ARG A 657 18.65 -35.39 0.73
N LEU A 658 18.77 -35.52 2.05
CA LEU A 658 19.50 -36.60 2.72
C LEU A 658 18.56 -37.70 3.21
N SER A 659 17.24 -37.46 3.25
CA SER A 659 16.24 -38.49 3.50
C SER A 659 16.01 -39.33 2.25
N ASN A 660 15.98 -40.66 2.39
CA ASN A 660 15.41 -41.51 1.35
C ASN A 660 13.94 -41.12 1.17
N ASP A 661 13.50 -40.93 -0.08
CA ASP A 661 12.14 -40.53 -0.43
C ASP A 661 11.10 -41.36 0.34
N GLY A 662 10.38 -40.73 1.29
CA GLY A 662 9.27 -41.36 2.01
C GLY A 662 9.22 -41.19 3.54
N ASP A 663 10.24 -40.62 4.20
CA ASP A 663 10.20 -40.49 5.67
C ASP A 663 9.42 -39.23 6.12
N GLY A 664 8.09 -39.37 6.18
CA GLY A 664 7.17 -38.33 6.66
C GLY A 664 7.19 -38.12 8.19
N PHE A 665 8.08 -38.78 8.92
CA PHE A 665 8.15 -38.68 10.38
C PHE A 665 8.67 -37.31 10.86
N VAL A 666 9.64 -36.74 10.15
CA VAL A 666 10.30 -35.47 10.52
C VAL A 666 9.45 -34.28 10.06
N ASP A 667 8.60 -33.84 10.97
CA ASP A 667 7.77 -32.64 10.87
C ASP A 667 8.28 -31.54 11.83
N GLY A 668 7.50 -30.47 12.01
CA GLY A 668 7.87 -29.41 12.93
C GLY A 668 8.00 -29.89 14.39
N ALA A 669 7.24 -30.89 14.85
CA ALA A 669 7.34 -31.38 16.22
C ALA A 669 8.72 -32.00 16.52
N ILE A 670 9.35 -32.63 15.53
CA ILE A 670 10.72 -33.14 15.68
C ILE A 670 11.75 -32.00 15.72
N ILE A 671 11.51 -30.92 14.98
CA ILE A 671 12.34 -29.71 15.10
C ILE A 671 12.17 -29.06 16.48
N ALA A 672 10.96 -29.06 17.03
CA ALA A 672 10.70 -28.64 18.41
C ALA A 672 11.46 -29.54 19.40
N ALA A 673 11.40 -30.87 19.23
CA ALA A 673 12.14 -31.84 20.03
C ALA A 673 13.64 -31.54 20.06
N ALA A 674 14.23 -31.25 18.90
CA ALA A 674 15.66 -30.89 18.77
C ALA A 674 16.04 -29.60 19.51
N ARG A 675 15.07 -28.71 19.79
CA ARG A 675 15.27 -27.48 20.56
C ARG A 675 15.05 -27.68 22.06
N THR A 676 14.21 -28.64 22.44
CA THR A 676 13.71 -28.77 23.82
C THR A 676 14.41 -29.83 24.61
N LEU A 677 14.86 -30.90 23.95
CA LEU A 677 15.55 -32.00 24.63
C LEU A 677 16.82 -31.46 25.32
N PRO A 678 17.07 -31.84 26.58
CA PRO A 678 18.32 -31.50 27.23
C PRO A 678 19.48 -32.14 26.47
N THR A 679 20.42 -31.32 25.99
CA THR A 679 21.54 -31.80 25.21
C THR A 679 22.90 -31.37 25.75
N TRP A 680 23.94 -32.08 25.32
CA TRP A 680 25.34 -31.70 25.46
C TRP A 680 26.05 -31.76 24.09
N SER A 681 27.12 -30.99 23.92
CA SER A 681 27.96 -30.99 22.70
C SER A 681 29.39 -30.58 23.07
N ASP A 682 30.19 -31.52 23.56
CA ASP A 682 31.61 -31.29 23.81
C ASP A 682 32.36 -31.73 22.54
N GLY A 683 32.70 -30.76 21.69
CA GLY A 683 32.99 -30.97 20.26
C GLY A 683 33.86 -32.17 19.87
N ASP A 684 34.88 -32.54 20.65
CA ASP A 684 35.80 -33.65 20.32
C ASP A 684 35.45 -34.99 21.02
N LEU A 685 34.46 -35.01 21.93
CA LEU A 685 34.10 -36.22 22.68
C LEU A 685 32.98 -37.00 21.98
N PRO A 686 33.25 -38.21 21.47
CA PRO A 686 32.21 -39.01 20.87
C PRO A 686 31.19 -39.45 21.95
N PRO A 687 29.88 -39.48 21.63
CA PRO A 687 28.87 -39.99 22.55
C PRO A 687 29.12 -41.46 22.86
N ILE A 688 28.97 -41.86 24.12
CA ILE A 688 29.08 -43.27 24.52
C ILE A 688 27.68 -43.89 24.41
N PRO A 689 27.44 -44.87 23.51
CA PRO A 689 26.08 -45.38 23.24
C PRO A 689 25.35 -45.91 24.47
N SER A 690 26.06 -46.50 25.43
CA SER A 690 25.44 -47.01 26.67
C SER A 690 24.97 -45.89 27.61
N LEU A 691 25.69 -44.77 27.67
CA LEU A 691 25.29 -43.60 28.45
C LEU A 691 24.14 -42.87 27.77
N GLU A 692 24.19 -42.74 26.44
CA GLU A 692 23.11 -42.13 25.65
C GLU A 692 21.81 -42.94 25.79
N ARG A 693 21.85 -44.27 25.67
CA ARG A 693 20.68 -45.13 25.90
C ARG A 693 20.13 -45.02 27.33
N LYS A 694 21.00 -44.79 28.32
CA LYS A 694 20.57 -44.54 29.70
C LYS A 694 19.85 -43.19 29.80
N ALA A 695 20.43 -42.13 29.23
CA ALA A 695 19.83 -40.80 29.21
C ALA A 695 18.50 -40.79 28.45
N VAL A 696 18.40 -41.50 27.32
CA VAL A 696 17.15 -41.68 26.58
C VAL A 696 16.07 -42.28 27.46
N LYS A 697 16.36 -43.36 28.19
CA LYS A 697 15.37 -43.97 29.10
C LYS A 697 14.93 -43.04 30.22
N GLU A 698 15.86 -42.27 30.79
CA GLU A 698 15.54 -41.28 31.83
C GLU A 698 14.64 -40.16 31.27
N LEU A 699 14.91 -39.68 30.05
CA LEU A 699 14.08 -38.68 29.37
C LEU A 699 12.70 -39.23 28.99
N GLN A 700 12.63 -40.49 28.52
CA GLN A 700 11.36 -41.15 28.22
C GLN A 700 10.50 -41.34 29.47
N GLU A 701 11.11 -41.75 30.59
CA GLU A 701 10.40 -41.86 31.87
C GLU A 701 9.83 -40.51 32.31
N GLU A 702 10.60 -39.42 32.15
CA GLU A 702 10.11 -38.08 32.45
C GLU A 702 8.94 -37.68 31.53
N CYS A 703 9.01 -37.98 30.23
CA CYS A 703 7.88 -37.78 29.32
C CYS A 703 6.64 -38.59 29.71
N HIS A 704 6.80 -39.85 30.13
CA HIS A 704 5.69 -40.67 30.61
C HIS A 704 5.09 -40.11 31.91
N GLN A 705 5.93 -39.59 32.81
CA GLN A 705 5.46 -38.90 34.02
C GLN A 705 4.65 -37.65 33.67
N MET A 706 5.14 -36.81 32.74
CA MET A 706 4.41 -35.64 32.26
C MET A 706 3.05 -36.02 31.65
N LEU A 707 2.98 -37.11 30.87
CA LEU A 707 1.72 -37.61 30.32
C LEU A 707 0.76 -38.09 31.41
N ALA A 708 1.28 -38.73 32.47
CA ALA A 708 0.48 -39.21 33.59
C ALA A 708 -0.08 -38.09 34.48
N GLU A 709 0.50 -36.87 34.43
CA GLU A 709 -0.03 -35.69 35.12
C GLU A 709 -1.29 -35.13 34.46
N PHE A 710 -1.54 -35.43 33.17
CA PHE A 710 -2.76 -35.01 32.50
C PHE A 710 -3.96 -35.84 32.99
N PRO A 711 -5.11 -35.20 33.31
CA PRO A 711 -6.34 -35.90 33.68
C PRO A 711 -6.93 -36.78 32.57
N THR A 712 -6.61 -36.50 31.31
CA THR A 712 -7.10 -37.22 30.12
C THR A 712 -5.95 -37.62 29.21
N THR A 713 -6.12 -38.73 28.51
CA THR A 713 -5.20 -39.22 27.48
C THR A 713 -5.45 -38.55 26.11
N SER A 714 -4.49 -38.66 25.19
CA SER A 714 -4.64 -38.18 23.80
C SER A 714 -5.80 -38.89 23.09
N ASP A 715 -5.94 -40.21 23.26
CA ASP A 715 -7.05 -41.00 22.71
C ASP A 715 -8.42 -40.58 23.25
N GLU A 716 -8.51 -40.24 24.54
CA GLU A 716 -9.74 -39.72 25.14
C GLU A 716 -10.10 -38.35 24.59
N ASP A 717 -9.12 -37.46 24.45
CA ASP A 717 -9.35 -36.13 23.88
C ASP A 717 -9.78 -36.20 22.41
N GLN A 718 -9.17 -37.07 21.62
CA GLN A 718 -9.58 -37.31 20.23
C GLN A 718 -11.01 -37.85 20.18
N LYS A 719 -11.37 -38.81 21.05
CA LYS A 719 -12.75 -39.31 21.15
C LYS A 719 -13.73 -38.22 21.53
N ILE A 720 -13.35 -37.29 22.41
CA ILE A 720 -14.23 -36.17 22.78
C ILE A 720 -14.49 -35.30 21.55
N LEU A 721 -13.45 -34.91 20.81
CA LEU A 721 -13.58 -34.13 19.57
C LEU A 721 -14.45 -34.85 18.52
N ASP A 722 -14.21 -36.15 18.30
CA ASP A 722 -14.97 -36.95 17.34
C ASP A 722 -16.44 -37.12 17.75
N SER A 723 -16.74 -37.12 19.05
CA SER A 723 -18.08 -37.33 19.59
C SER A 723 -18.93 -36.06 19.67
N MET A 724 -18.33 -34.87 19.55
CA MET A 724 -18.99 -33.58 19.74
C MET A 724 -18.80 -32.62 18.56
N PRO A 725 -19.32 -32.94 17.36
CA PRO A 725 -19.13 -32.12 16.16
C PRO A 725 -19.80 -30.74 16.22
N GLU A 726 -20.76 -30.53 17.13
CA GLU A 726 -21.51 -29.27 17.30
C GLU A 726 -21.15 -28.54 18.61
N CYS A 727 -19.97 -28.79 19.20
CA CYS A 727 -19.56 -28.08 20.42
C CYS A 727 -19.18 -26.61 20.15
N ARG A 728 -19.18 -25.80 21.22
CA ARG A 728 -18.70 -24.41 21.17
C ARG A 728 -17.26 -24.38 20.65
N ARG A 729 -16.94 -23.44 19.75
CA ARG A 729 -15.60 -23.35 19.13
C ARG A 729 -14.47 -23.11 20.13
N THR A 730 -14.73 -22.37 21.19
CA THR A 730 -13.79 -22.18 22.30
C THR A 730 -13.50 -23.48 23.05
N PHE A 731 -14.52 -24.30 23.30
CA PHE A 731 -14.37 -25.62 23.93
C PHE A 731 -13.54 -26.56 23.05
N GLU A 732 -13.87 -26.64 21.76
CA GLU A 732 -13.12 -27.41 20.77
C GLU A 732 -11.64 -27.00 20.75
N ALA A 733 -11.37 -25.69 20.74
CA ALA A 733 -10.01 -25.15 20.74
C ALA A 733 -9.23 -25.48 22.03
N ALA A 734 -9.89 -25.49 23.19
CA ALA A 734 -9.27 -25.90 24.45
C ALA A 734 -8.86 -27.38 24.45
N ILE A 735 -9.73 -28.26 23.94
CA ILE A 735 -9.43 -29.69 23.84
C ILE A 735 -8.32 -29.94 22.82
N LYS A 736 -8.38 -29.30 21.64
CA LYS A 736 -7.30 -29.37 20.64
C LYS A 736 -5.96 -28.94 21.24
N TYR A 737 -5.93 -27.87 22.04
CA TYR A 737 -4.70 -27.41 22.69
C TYR A 737 -4.08 -28.46 23.62
N ARG A 738 -4.85 -29.01 24.56
CA ARG A 738 -4.31 -30.05 25.48
C ARG A 738 -3.96 -31.35 24.76
N LEU A 739 -4.69 -31.70 23.69
CA LEU A 739 -4.36 -32.82 22.82
C LEU A 739 -3.00 -32.61 22.15
N HIS A 740 -2.79 -31.45 21.51
CA HIS A 740 -1.54 -31.14 20.83
C HIS A 740 -0.33 -31.16 21.77
N ARG A 741 -0.49 -30.72 23.03
CA ARG A 741 0.57 -30.83 24.05
C ARG A 741 0.94 -32.29 24.33
N LYS A 742 -0.04 -33.18 24.47
CA LYS A 742 0.21 -34.62 24.66
C LYS A 742 0.85 -35.26 23.43
N LEU A 743 0.35 -34.94 22.23
CA LEU A 743 0.91 -35.45 20.97
C LEU A 743 2.37 -35.03 20.80
N LEU A 744 2.75 -33.82 21.22
CA LEU A 744 4.16 -33.40 21.20
C LEU A 744 5.01 -34.29 22.11
N ILE A 745 4.57 -34.56 23.35
CA ILE A 745 5.31 -35.42 24.29
C ILE A 745 5.43 -36.85 23.74
N GLU A 746 4.35 -37.41 23.21
CA GLU A 746 4.34 -38.73 22.58
C GLU A 746 5.28 -38.79 21.36
N LYS A 747 5.30 -37.74 20.53
CA LYS A 747 6.22 -37.64 19.39
C LYS A 747 7.67 -37.58 19.86
N VAL A 748 7.97 -36.91 20.97
CA VAL A 748 9.32 -36.89 21.56
C VAL A 748 9.73 -38.27 22.08
N ILE A 749 8.84 -39.03 22.72
CA ILE A 749 9.11 -40.42 23.11
C ILE A 749 9.48 -41.27 21.89
N GLN A 750 8.71 -41.17 20.80
CA GLN A 750 8.99 -41.87 19.55
C GLN A 750 10.33 -41.42 18.91
N ALA A 751 10.65 -40.12 18.98
CA ALA A 751 11.93 -39.62 18.50
C ALA A 751 13.10 -40.18 19.32
N LEU A 752 12.96 -40.27 20.63
CA LEU A 752 13.94 -40.88 21.52
C LEU A 752 14.12 -42.38 21.24
N ASP A 753 13.03 -43.10 20.90
CA ASP A 753 13.10 -44.50 20.45
C ASP A 753 13.92 -44.66 19.16
N ILE A 754 13.64 -43.84 18.16
CA ILE A 754 14.40 -43.84 16.90
C ILE A 754 15.87 -43.48 17.15
N TYR A 755 16.13 -42.52 18.04
CA TYR A 755 17.48 -42.11 18.43
C TYR A 755 18.26 -43.25 19.10
N GLN A 756 17.67 -43.96 20.07
CA GLN A 756 18.37 -45.08 20.73
C GLN A 756 18.64 -46.27 19.80
N ASP A 757 17.81 -46.48 18.78
CA ASP A 757 17.99 -47.54 17.80
C ASP A 757 19.05 -47.20 16.75
N ARG A 758 19.09 -45.92 16.33
CA ARG A 758 20.01 -45.43 15.29
C ARG A 758 21.36 -44.96 15.82
N ILE A 759 21.54 -44.86 17.15
CA ILE A 759 22.85 -44.59 17.75
C ILE A 759 23.76 -45.82 17.58
N LEU A 760 24.46 -45.85 16.45
CA LEU A 760 25.38 -46.91 16.05
C LEU A 760 26.83 -46.48 16.35
N PHE A 761 27.37 -47.08 17.41
CA PHE A 761 28.77 -47.07 17.90
C PHE A 761 29.43 -45.73 18.20
#